data_AF-A0A428SFP2-F1
#
_entry.id   AF-A0A428SFP2-F1
#
_cell.length_a   1.000
_cell.length_b   1.000
_cell.length_c   1.000
_cell.angle_alpha   90.00
_cell.angle_beta   90.00
_cell.angle_gamma   90.00
#
_symmetry.space_group_name_H-M   'P 1'
#
loop_
_entity.id
_entity.type
_entity.pdbx_description
1 polymer ?
#
loop_
_entity_poly.entity_id
_entity_poly.type
_entity_poly.pdbx_seq_one_letter_code
_entity_poly.pdbx_strand_id
1 'polypeptide(L)'
;MSQLCVPQEQSLKLNQPVPLSVRFDKGLIETTRQKLDLARYPSEQSDFGLNDWSQGAKVAQVQQLARYWRDEYDWAKQERYVNETFNHYLVKIQVPGYGPLVLHFTHAKSASSSAIPLLFSHGWPGSFIEASKVVSRLSTPEDPTDPSFHVVAPSIPGFGFSPTPTKSGVGPEITARAFKILMTDVIGYKWFVTQGGDFGSFITRSMVIQFPEVVRAQHLNMFPVPPPTLWSAPLAYLRWRLSGVLYSDFEHEALHIRKNFELDQSGYLEQQRTRPQTLGFALGDSPIGLLAWFVEKFHDWGHVAEAFDPDTVITLVVMHWIQGATPGLRFYREAFGSRREAEKTFETYIGCPTGVSMYAKEQLHCPKDWAQQAANIQYWRDWPSMGLGEATAKLLAEHGVNIALVSRSKDKLKNMRDEITSKFSGVKVAVYPVDIQDQNRVENAVKSAISDLDQIDILINNAGLALGAPARFWELPIDQVAQMSGTKINGVMFTTHTVLNLLRMTDYTHGKLFLGKSLQFGITVCCLAAFILFGYEQGVFGPILQNQDWLELFNRPSDSQTGIIVACYNLGCMVGCLVAFIVGERTGRRRAIWIAMTFVVIGTTLQATSFHVAHLVVGRIITGIGTGLKTATVPMYQSELCTPTSRGRLVSAEVLFVGVGIVFAYWFNFGMSFVGGPIAWRLPIALQALFAVLVIILVFALPESPRWLFNHGREAEAIETLCAVNDMQPTDEFIQSERAAILQAIEAETRGTIFKRDKNRTGYRVFLAWLIQLVNQISGINMVVYYIPTVLEENVGMTVQRSQIIGGCIQMMFMFGSILPSLALDRMGRRKTMLWGCFGLGTCMLFISALLSQSDGGKTDRGLSFASASVAFFFLYQLIFGMSVNCVPWVYVPELLPLEARTKGSAIGIAWKAYLIFMATNYAFIPMIYFLFPETSNLRLEDIDQIFSTGGDPVKVARKIKADARTGAALDAEMGNESKDTGEIETVEKTNV
;
A
#
# COMPACT_ATOMS: atom_id res chain seq x y z
N MET A 1 3.35 35.15 48.99
CA MET A 1 3.76 33.95 48.21
C MET A 1 5.14 33.46 48.66
N SER A 2 5.31 33.17 49.94
CA SER A 2 6.56 32.63 50.49
C SER A 2 6.20 31.54 51.50
N GLN A 3 6.17 30.30 51.05
CA GLN A 3 6.22 29.07 51.85
C GLN A 3 6.06 27.89 50.88
N LEU A 4 7.04 27.72 50.00
CA LEU A 4 7.25 26.43 49.37
C LEU A 4 8.17 25.62 50.28
N CYS A 5 8.06 24.30 50.20
CA CYS A 5 8.66 23.26 51.03
C CYS A 5 10.22 23.20 50.99
N VAL A 6 10.87 24.34 50.73
CA VAL A 6 12.27 24.49 50.37
C VAL A 6 12.83 25.66 51.20
N PRO A 7 13.95 25.50 51.93
CA PRO A 7 14.64 26.59 52.63
C PRO A 7 14.85 27.80 51.70
N GLN A 8 14.77 29.01 52.26
CA GLN A 8 15.03 30.23 51.49
C GLN A 8 16.42 30.16 50.83
N GLU A 9 16.52 30.51 49.55
CA GLU A 9 17.76 30.45 48.76
C GLU A 9 18.98 31.10 49.46
N GLN A 10 18.76 32.13 50.26
CA GLN A 10 19.80 32.86 51.02
C GLN A 10 20.47 32.01 52.10
N SER A 11 19.81 30.94 52.57
CA SER A 11 20.34 30.03 53.59
C SER A 11 21.23 28.92 53.03
N LEU A 12 21.23 28.69 51.71
CA LEU A 12 22.00 27.63 51.07
C LEU A 12 23.40 28.11 50.66
N LYS A 13 24.42 27.36 51.08
CA LYS A 13 25.81 27.56 50.65
C LYS A 13 26.03 26.96 49.25
N LEU A 14 26.97 27.55 48.51
CA LEU A 14 27.29 27.12 47.16
C LEU A 14 27.91 25.72 47.15
N ASN A 15 27.43 24.86 46.25
CA ASN A 15 27.88 23.48 46.03
C ASN A 15 27.85 22.58 47.28
N GLN A 16 27.10 22.97 48.32
CA GLN A 16 26.93 22.16 49.54
C GLN A 16 25.52 21.59 49.56
N PRO A 17 25.34 20.26 49.37
CA PRO A 17 24.03 19.65 49.40
C PRO A 17 23.51 19.57 50.84
N VAL A 18 22.27 20.00 51.06
CA VAL A 18 21.58 19.97 52.35
C VAL A 18 20.47 18.92 52.26
N PRO A 19 20.40 17.93 53.18
CA PRO A 19 19.31 16.98 53.23
C PRO A 19 17.94 17.68 53.33
N LEU A 20 16.97 17.19 52.59
CA LEU A 20 15.59 17.66 52.60
C LEU A 20 14.69 16.53 53.10
N SER A 21 13.76 16.85 53.99
CA SER A 21 12.60 15.99 54.24
C SER A 21 11.40 16.65 53.58
N VAL A 22 10.83 15.98 52.58
CA VAL A 22 9.71 16.49 51.81
C VAL A 22 8.49 16.59 52.72
N ARG A 23 7.86 17.77 52.75
CA ARG A 23 6.58 17.98 53.41
C ARG A 23 5.66 18.82 52.55
N PHE A 24 4.46 18.38 52.24
CA PHE A 24 3.52 19.18 51.46
C PHE A 24 2.97 20.35 52.28
N ASP A 25 2.93 21.55 51.70
CA ASP A 25 2.44 22.74 52.39
C ASP A 25 0.94 22.63 52.69
N LYS A 26 0.54 22.84 53.95
CA LYS A 26 -0.86 22.72 54.37
C LYS A 26 -1.76 23.76 53.70
N GLY A 27 -1.25 24.97 53.46
CA GLY A 27 -1.97 26.02 52.76
C GLY A 27 -2.24 25.66 51.30
N LEU A 28 -1.25 25.05 50.63
CA LEU A 28 -1.40 24.51 49.27
C LEU A 28 -2.45 23.41 49.23
N ILE A 29 -2.43 22.45 50.18
CA ILE A 29 -3.42 21.36 50.25
C ILE A 29 -4.84 21.92 50.38
N GLU A 30 -5.04 22.84 51.33
CA GLU A 30 -6.35 23.45 51.57
C GLU A 30 -6.83 24.25 50.36
N THR A 31 -5.96 25.07 49.76
CA THR A 31 -6.28 25.83 48.55
C THR A 31 -6.64 24.90 47.39
N THR A 32 -5.94 23.77 47.25
CA THR A 32 -6.22 22.78 46.20
C THR A 32 -7.61 22.20 46.37
N ARG A 33 -7.97 21.78 47.60
CA ARG A 33 -9.31 21.25 47.90
C ARG A 33 -10.41 22.26 47.60
N GLN A 34 -10.25 23.51 48.06
CA GLN A 34 -11.22 24.58 47.80
C GLN A 34 -11.41 24.84 46.31
N LYS A 35 -10.32 24.86 45.53
CA LYS A 35 -10.42 25.09 44.08
C LYS A 35 -11.01 23.92 43.31
N LEU A 36 -10.77 22.68 43.75
CA LEU A 36 -11.43 21.50 43.19
C LEU A 36 -12.92 21.49 43.50
N ASP A 37 -13.32 21.93 44.69
CA ASP A 37 -14.73 22.02 45.11
C ASP A 37 -15.51 23.06 44.31
N LEU A 38 -14.89 24.23 44.06
CA LEU A 38 -15.48 25.33 43.30
C LEU A 38 -15.31 25.20 41.77
N ALA A 39 -14.78 24.08 41.29
CA ALA A 39 -14.49 23.88 39.88
C ALA A 39 -15.75 23.92 39.01
N ARG A 40 -15.68 24.63 37.87
CA ARG A 40 -16.70 24.58 36.82
C ARG A 40 -16.24 23.64 35.71
N TYR A 41 -17.12 22.72 35.31
CA TYR A 41 -16.86 21.74 34.26
C TYR A 41 -17.41 22.22 32.91
N PRO A 42 -16.71 21.93 31.79
CA PRO A 42 -17.23 22.23 30.46
C PRO A 42 -18.37 21.25 30.08
N SER A 43 -19.18 21.63 29.09
CA SER A 43 -20.16 20.73 28.46
C SER A 43 -19.49 19.87 27.38
N GLU A 44 -19.89 18.62 27.25
CA GLU A 44 -19.49 17.75 26.14
C GLU A 44 -20.59 17.69 25.07
N GLN A 45 -20.20 17.58 23.80
CA GLN A 45 -21.15 17.38 22.70
C GLN A 45 -21.68 15.94 22.71
N SER A 46 -22.98 15.77 22.46
CA SER A 46 -23.68 14.48 22.63
C SER A 46 -23.39 13.43 21.55
N ASP A 47 -22.81 13.84 20.43
CA ASP A 47 -22.44 12.98 19.29
C ASP A 47 -21.12 12.23 19.50
N PHE A 48 -20.32 12.60 20.51
CA PHE A 48 -19.08 11.92 20.86
C PHE A 48 -19.32 10.93 22.01
N GLY A 49 -19.07 9.65 21.77
CA GLY A 49 -19.25 8.61 22.78
C GLY A 49 -18.31 8.73 23.98
N LEU A 50 -18.56 7.94 25.04
CA LEU A 50 -17.74 7.92 26.27
C LEU A 50 -16.26 7.56 26.01
N ASN A 51 -16.00 6.76 24.97
CA ASN A 51 -14.65 6.29 24.61
C ASN A 51 -13.99 7.12 23.49
N ASP A 52 -14.62 8.20 23.02
CA ASP A 52 -14.10 9.00 21.89
C ASP A 52 -13.27 10.21 22.36
N TRP A 53 -11.95 10.08 22.41
CA TRP A 53 -11.04 11.12 22.89
C TRP A 53 -10.60 12.13 21.83
N SER A 54 -11.27 12.19 20.67
CA SER A 54 -10.91 13.11 19.58
C SER A 54 -10.97 14.60 19.95
N GLN A 55 -11.66 14.97 21.04
CA GLN A 55 -11.69 16.33 21.59
C GLN A 55 -10.91 16.50 22.90
N GLY A 56 -10.09 15.50 23.28
CA GLY A 56 -9.28 15.52 24.49
C GLY A 56 -9.99 14.93 25.71
N ALA A 57 -9.64 15.46 26.89
CA ALA A 57 -10.01 14.86 28.18
C ALA A 57 -11.53 14.79 28.43
N LYS A 58 -12.01 13.60 28.81
CA LYS A 58 -13.42 13.37 29.16
C LYS A 58 -13.80 13.99 30.49
N VAL A 59 -14.88 14.77 30.49
CA VAL A 59 -15.43 15.46 31.66
C VAL A 59 -15.74 14.49 32.78
N ALA A 60 -16.35 13.34 32.47
CA ALA A 60 -16.65 12.32 33.47
C ALA A 60 -15.39 11.78 34.18
N GLN A 61 -14.31 11.53 33.42
CA GLN A 61 -13.06 11.03 33.99
C GLN A 61 -12.34 12.08 34.82
N VAL A 62 -12.28 13.33 34.33
CA VAL A 62 -11.70 14.45 35.09
C VAL A 62 -12.50 14.70 36.37
N GLN A 63 -13.84 14.61 36.33
CA GLN A 63 -14.70 14.71 37.53
C GLN A 63 -14.42 13.63 38.55
N GLN A 64 -14.18 12.40 38.10
CA GLN A 64 -13.86 11.28 38.99
C GLN A 64 -12.51 11.51 39.68
N LEU A 65 -11.46 11.85 38.91
CA LEU A 65 -10.13 12.11 39.45
C LEU A 65 -10.10 13.37 40.33
N ALA A 66 -10.86 14.41 39.99
CA ALA A 66 -10.97 15.62 40.81
C ALA A 66 -11.66 15.35 42.16
N ARG A 67 -12.72 14.52 42.17
CA ARG A 67 -13.37 14.06 43.41
C ARG A 67 -12.41 13.23 44.26
N TYR A 68 -11.72 12.27 43.66
CA TYR A 68 -10.71 11.48 44.34
C TYR A 68 -9.60 12.37 44.91
N TRP A 69 -9.09 13.35 44.15
CA TRP A 69 -8.06 14.27 44.62
C TRP A 69 -8.52 15.14 45.81
N ARG A 70 -9.79 15.58 45.81
CA ARG A 70 -10.35 16.39 46.89
C ARG A 70 -10.56 15.56 48.17
N ASP A 71 -11.17 14.39 48.03
CA ASP A 71 -11.79 13.66 49.14
C ASP A 71 -10.97 12.45 49.62
N GLU A 72 -10.31 11.74 48.70
CA GLU A 72 -9.71 10.42 48.97
C GLU A 72 -8.18 10.40 48.89
N TYR A 73 -7.57 11.30 48.11
CA TYR A 73 -6.12 11.35 47.93
C TYR A 73 -5.41 11.70 49.25
N ASP A 74 -4.68 10.70 49.76
CA ASP A 74 -3.95 10.80 51.02
C ASP A 74 -2.58 11.44 50.81
N TRP A 75 -2.53 12.75 51.01
CA TRP A 75 -1.30 13.55 50.96
C TRP A 75 -0.22 13.04 51.92
N ALA A 76 -0.58 12.52 53.09
CA ALA A 76 0.38 12.04 54.09
C ALA A 76 0.96 10.67 53.69
N LYS A 77 0.14 9.80 53.08
CA LYS A 77 0.61 8.56 52.43
C LYS A 77 1.62 8.88 51.33
N GLN A 78 1.33 9.84 50.46
CA GLN A 78 2.24 10.20 49.37
C GLN A 78 3.52 10.88 49.87
N GLU A 79 3.43 11.72 50.90
CA GLU A 79 4.61 12.31 51.55
C GLU A 79 5.54 11.24 52.13
N ARG A 80 4.98 10.23 52.82
CA ARG A 80 5.76 9.08 53.32
C ARG A 80 6.38 8.30 52.18
N TYR A 81 5.60 7.93 51.17
CA TYR A 81 6.08 7.18 50.02
C TYR A 81 7.27 7.85 49.33
N VAL A 82 7.19 9.18 49.10
CA VAL A 82 8.28 9.94 48.48
C VAL A 82 9.55 9.94 49.34
N ASN A 83 9.41 10.23 50.64
CA ASN A 83 10.56 10.25 51.56
C ASN A 83 11.17 8.86 51.83
N GLU A 84 10.38 7.78 51.80
CA GLU A 84 10.85 6.41 51.99
C GLU A 84 11.54 5.85 50.73
N THR A 85 11.08 6.29 49.55
CA THR A 85 11.65 5.84 48.27
C THR A 85 12.97 6.53 47.95
N PHE A 86 13.16 7.77 48.38
CA PHE A 86 14.27 8.61 47.94
C PHE A 86 14.96 9.35 49.10
N ASN A 87 16.29 9.50 48.99
CA ASN A 87 17.03 10.45 49.82
C ASN A 87 17.09 11.80 49.11
N HIS A 88 16.42 12.81 49.66
CA HIS A 88 16.29 14.12 49.03
C HIS A 88 17.35 15.11 49.51
N TYR A 89 17.79 15.96 48.58
CA TYR A 89 18.76 17.01 48.84
C TYR A 89 18.40 18.29 48.08
N LEU A 90 18.87 19.41 48.62
CA LEU A 90 18.87 20.70 47.95
C LEU A 90 20.28 21.22 47.84
N VAL A 91 20.60 21.83 46.70
CA VAL A 91 21.90 22.46 46.51
C VAL A 91 21.76 23.74 45.71
N LYS A 92 22.52 24.76 46.11
CA LYS A 92 22.70 25.99 45.35
C LYS A 92 23.95 25.86 44.49
N ILE A 93 23.82 26.00 43.18
CA ILE A 93 24.89 25.84 42.21
C ILE A 93 25.08 27.13 41.41
N GLN A 94 26.32 27.49 41.11
CA GLN A 94 26.65 28.60 40.23
C GLN A 94 26.76 28.07 38.80
N VAL A 95 25.76 28.33 37.96
CA VAL A 95 25.73 27.81 36.59
C VAL A 95 26.39 28.83 35.64
N PRO A 96 27.50 28.46 34.96
CA PRO A 96 28.15 29.34 33.99
C PRO A 96 27.17 29.78 32.91
N GLY A 97 27.12 31.09 32.64
CA GLY A 97 26.22 31.68 31.64
C GLY A 97 24.77 31.92 32.10
N TYR A 98 24.41 31.62 33.34
CA TYR A 98 23.08 31.93 33.91
C TYR A 98 23.18 32.65 35.25
N GLY A 99 23.84 32.06 36.24
CA GLY A 99 23.85 32.57 37.61
C GLY A 99 23.60 31.47 38.65
N PRO A 100 23.30 31.86 39.90
CA PRO A 100 22.94 30.91 40.94
C PRO A 100 21.59 30.24 40.62
N LEU A 101 21.53 28.94 40.85
CA LEU A 101 20.33 28.12 40.68
C LEU A 101 20.22 27.13 41.84
N VAL A 102 19.02 26.99 42.41
CA VAL A 102 18.74 25.98 43.44
C VAL A 102 18.13 24.76 42.76
N LEU A 103 18.69 23.59 43.05
CA LEU A 103 18.20 22.31 42.54
C LEU A 103 17.81 21.40 43.70
N HIS A 104 16.67 20.75 43.54
CA HIS A 104 16.33 19.53 44.25
C HIS A 104 16.85 18.33 43.48
N PHE A 105 17.38 17.33 44.20
CA PHE A 105 17.72 16.04 43.63
C PHE A 105 17.59 14.92 44.65
N THR A 106 17.42 13.70 44.14
CA THR A 106 17.49 12.49 44.95
C THR A 106 18.80 11.75 44.69
N HIS A 107 19.32 11.06 45.71
CA HIS A 107 20.52 10.25 45.57
C HIS A 107 20.38 8.90 46.30
N ALA A 108 20.21 7.84 45.51
CA ALA A 108 20.27 6.46 46.00
C ALA A 108 21.67 5.89 45.77
N LYS A 109 22.39 5.63 46.86
CA LYS A 109 23.72 5.01 46.82
C LYS A 109 23.59 3.49 46.90
N SER A 110 24.07 2.78 45.89
CA SER A 110 24.36 1.34 46.01
C SER A 110 25.43 1.07 47.08
N ALA A 111 25.33 -0.09 47.73
CA ALA A 111 26.36 -0.62 48.63
C ALA A 111 27.57 -1.20 47.88
N SER A 112 27.44 -1.47 46.57
CA SER A 112 28.53 -2.01 45.75
C SER A 112 29.60 -0.96 45.49
N SER A 113 30.87 -1.35 45.62
CA SER A 113 32.03 -0.50 45.33
C SER A 113 32.27 -0.32 43.82
N SER A 114 31.71 -1.19 42.99
CA SER A 114 31.77 -1.11 41.52
C SER A 114 30.54 -0.43 40.91
N ALA A 115 29.69 0.21 41.73
CA ALA A 115 28.46 0.81 41.26
C ALA A 115 28.71 1.97 40.30
N ILE A 116 27.96 1.97 39.20
CA ILE A 116 28.09 2.96 38.12
C ILE A 116 27.27 4.21 38.49
N PRO A 117 27.84 5.42 38.48
CA PRO A 117 27.06 6.64 38.67
C PRO A 117 26.11 6.87 37.49
N LEU A 118 24.80 6.94 37.76
CA LEU A 118 23.74 7.13 36.78
C LEU A 118 22.94 8.39 37.09
N LEU A 119 22.86 9.29 36.12
CA LEU A 119 21.96 10.44 36.15
C LEU A 119 20.66 10.10 35.42
N PHE A 120 19.53 10.13 36.13
CA PHE A 120 18.19 9.98 35.57
C PHE A 120 17.57 11.36 35.31
N SER A 121 17.29 11.68 34.06
CA SER A 121 16.65 12.95 33.68
C SER A 121 15.21 12.70 33.23
N HIS A 122 14.25 13.23 33.99
CA HIS A 122 12.82 13.17 33.68
C HIS A 122 12.41 14.20 32.60
N GLY A 123 11.12 14.23 32.26
CA GLY A 123 10.54 15.24 31.38
C GLY A 123 9.21 15.84 31.85
N TRP A 124 8.33 16.19 30.92
CA TRP A 124 6.99 16.77 31.10
C TRP A 124 5.94 15.88 30.40
N PRO A 125 4.76 15.63 30.98
CA PRO A 125 4.24 16.05 32.28
C PRO A 125 4.75 15.17 33.44
N GLY A 126 6.03 14.79 33.38
CA GLY A 126 6.72 13.93 34.31
C GLY A 126 7.49 14.63 35.44
N SER A 127 8.16 13.85 36.28
CA SER A 127 9.02 14.36 37.35
C SER A 127 10.02 13.31 37.82
N PHE A 128 10.91 13.66 38.74
CA PHE A 128 11.83 12.71 39.37
C PHE A 128 11.10 11.48 39.99
N ILE A 129 9.80 11.59 40.30
CA ILE A 129 8.97 10.49 40.78
C ILE A 129 8.93 9.31 39.81
N GLU A 130 9.12 9.53 38.50
CA GLU A 130 9.19 8.43 37.52
C GLU A 130 10.30 7.43 37.83
N ALA A 131 11.37 7.88 38.50
CA ALA A 131 12.46 7.01 38.92
C ALA A 131 12.04 6.03 40.05
N SER A 132 10.90 6.23 40.71
CA SER A 132 10.50 5.47 41.91
C SER A 132 10.37 3.97 41.65
N LYS A 133 9.94 3.61 40.45
CA LYS A 133 9.75 2.21 40.03
C LYS A 133 11.07 1.48 39.72
N VAL A 134 12.17 2.21 39.52
CA VAL A 134 13.45 1.64 39.07
C VAL A 134 14.61 1.91 40.02
N VAL A 135 14.54 2.96 40.86
CA VAL A 135 15.66 3.41 41.70
C VAL A 135 16.17 2.33 42.65
N SER A 136 15.28 1.58 43.30
CA SER A 136 15.64 0.50 44.22
C SER A 136 16.26 -0.68 43.47
N ARG A 137 15.66 -1.10 42.37
CA ARG A 137 16.15 -2.21 41.53
C ARG A 137 17.51 -1.93 40.90
N LEU A 138 17.79 -0.68 40.55
CA LEU A 138 19.08 -0.28 39.98
C LEU A 138 20.17 -0.09 41.05
N SER A 139 19.81 0.44 42.22
CA SER A 139 20.78 0.63 43.30
C SER A 139 21.08 -0.65 44.07
N THR A 140 20.10 -1.55 44.18
CA THR A 140 20.17 -2.83 44.86
C THR A 140 19.55 -3.92 43.98
N PRO A 141 20.27 -4.39 42.94
CA PRO A 141 19.77 -5.43 42.04
C PRO A 141 19.50 -6.75 42.78
N GLU A 142 18.48 -7.49 42.34
CA GLU A 142 18.11 -8.79 42.91
C GLU A 142 19.15 -9.88 42.59
N ASP A 143 19.69 -9.85 41.35
CA ASP A 143 20.79 -10.71 40.93
C ASP A 143 22.13 -10.01 41.20
N PRO A 144 23.04 -10.57 42.02
CA PRO A 144 24.35 -10.00 42.27
C PRO A 144 25.25 -9.86 41.03
N THR A 145 24.92 -10.54 39.92
CA THR A 145 25.64 -10.44 38.64
C THR A 145 25.21 -9.25 37.80
N ASP A 146 24.04 -8.67 38.08
CA ASP A 146 23.56 -7.47 37.39
C ASP A 146 24.37 -6.22 37.81
N PRO A 147 24.56 -5.25 36.90
CA PRO A 147 25.23 -4.01 37.23
C PRO A 147 24.42 -3.20 38.23
N SER A 148 25.06 -2.79 39.33
CA SER A 148 24.51 -1.87 40.32
C SER A 148 24.83 -0.41 39.99
N PHE A 149 23.97 0.52 40.40
CA PHE A 149 24.11 1.95 40.10
C PHE A 149 24.01 2.85 41.33
N HIS A 150 24.78 3.94 41.35
CA HIS A 150 24.42 5.10 42.17
C HIS A 150 23.46 5.97 41.38
N VAL A 151 22.18 5.97 41.74
CA VAL A 151 21.14 6.65 40.97
C VAL A 151 20.92 8.05 41.51
N VAL A 152 21.07 9.05 40.65
CA VAL A 152 20.81 10.47 40.95
C VAL A 152 19.67 10.94 40.05
N ALA A 153 18.55 11.36 40.63
CA ALA A 153 17.40 11.88 39.88
C ALA A 153 17.12 13.34 40.30
N PRO A 154 17.72 14.35 39.63
CA PRO A 154 17.41 15.74 39.88
C PRO A 154 16.04 16.14 39.35
N SER A 155 15.39 17.10 40.01
CA SER A 155 14.26 17.80 39.43
C SER A 155 14.74 18.91 38.50
N ILE A 156 14.22 18.92 37.27
CA ILE A 156 14.45 20.02 36.32
C ILE A 156 14.09 21.36 37.01
N PRO A 157 14.86 22.45 36.77
CA PRO A 157 14.57 23.73 37.39
C PRO A 157 13.10 24.17 37.19
N GLY A 158 12.38 24.44 38.29
CA GLY A 158 10.95 24.76 38.27
C GLY A 158 10.00 23.56 38.28
N PHE A 159 10.50 22.34 38.40
CA PHE A 159 9.70 21.12 38.56
C PHE A 159 9.83 20.58 39.99
N GLY A 160 8.75 20.01 40.52
CA GLY A 160 8.72 19.39 41.84
C GLY A 160 9.23 20.34 42.93
N PHE A 161 10.33 19.95 43.57
CA PHE A 161 10.93 20.71 44.65
C PHE A 161 12.11 21.61 44.20
N SER A 162 12.45 21.63 42.91
CA SER A 162 13.39 22.63 42.37
C SER A 162 12.66 23.97 42.18
N PRO A 163 13.07 25.05 42.85
CA PRO A 163 12.39 26.34 42.75
C PRO A 163 12.29 26.89 41.33
N THR A 164 11.21 27.62 41.05
CA THR A 164 10.99 28.33 39.79
C THR A 164 12.14 29.30 39.46
N PRO A 165 12.76 29.18 38.27
CA PRO A 165 13.72 30.16 37.79
C PRO A 165 13.09 31.56 37.65
N THR A 166 13.78 32.59 38.16
CA THR A 166 13.29 33.97 38.14
C THR A 166 13.65 34.74 36.86
N LYS A 167 14.58 34.22 36.07
CA LYS A 167 15.04 34.80 34.80
C LYS A 167 14.93 33.78 33.66
N SER A 168 14.73 34.28 32.43
CA SER A 168 14.70 33.47 31.21
C SER A 168 16.05 32.84 30.88
N GLY A 169 16.03 31.87 29.97
CA GLY A 169 17.21 31.16 29.46
C GLY A 169 17.44 29.78 30.07
N VAL A 170 16.54 29.27 30.93
CA VAL A 170 16.64 27.91 31.48
C VAL A 170 16.00 26.91 30.53
N GLY A 171 16.76 26.49 29.53
CA GLY A 171 16.44 25.39 28.61
C GLY A 171 17.31 24.14 28.86
N PRO A 172 17.34 23.20 27.90
CA PRO A 172 18.19 22.00 27.96
C PRO A 172 19.66 22.30 28.23
N GLU A 173 20.23 23.36 27.64
CA GLU A 173 21.67 23.66 27.77
C GLU A 173 22.08 24.12 29.18
N ILE A 174 21.29 25.00 29.79
CA ILE A 174 21.53 25.48 31.16
C ILE A 174 21.29 24.36 32.17
N THR A 175 20.25 23.55 31.94
CA THR A 175 19.94 22.41 32.81
C THR A 175 21.05 21.36 32.76
N ALA A 176 21.58 21.06 31.56
CA ALA A 176 22.73 20.16 31.40
C ALA A 176 23.98 20.64 32.16
N ARG A 177 24.29 21.95 32.10
CA ARG A 177 25.38 22.54 32.88
C ARG A 177 25.17 22.38 34.38
N ALA A 178 23.96 22.66 34.86
CA ALA A 178 23.62 22.54 36.27
C ALA A 178 23.75 21.09 36.76
N PHE A 179 23.25 20.13 35.97
CA PHE A 179 23.34 18.70 36.30
C PHE A 179 24.77 18.16 36.21
N LYS A 180 25.60 18.63 35.27
CA LYS A 180 27.04 18.31 35.25
C LYS A 180 27.71 18.73 36.55
N ILE A 181 27.48 19.96 37.01
CA ILE A 181 28.07 20.49 38.25
C ILE A 181 27.57 19.70 39.47
N LEU A 182 26.27 19.36 39.49
CA LEU A 182 25.71 18.47 40.52
C LEU A 182 26.47 17.13 40.58
N MET A 183 26.64 16.45 39.45
CA MET A 183 27.29 15.15 39.42
C MET A 183 28.78 15.21 39.76
N THR A 184 29.49 16.24 39.27
CA THR A 184 30.95 16.35 39.38
C THR A 184 31.40 17.12 40.62
N ASP A 185 30.99 18.36 40.78
CA ASP A 185 31.55 19.27 41.79
C ASP A 185 30.80 19.19 43.14
N VAL A 186 29.53 18.78 43.12
CA VAL A 186 28.71 18.62 44.35
C VAL A 186 28.81 17.21 44.90
N ILE A 187 28.54 16.18 44.07
CA ILE A 187 28.55 14.78 44.52
C ILE A 187 29.94 14.16 44.45
N GLY A 188 30.77 14.57 43.48
CA GLY A 188 32.16 14.10 43.36
C GLY A 188 32.42 13.01 42.32
N TYR A 189 31.46 12.68 41.44
CA TYR A 189 31.68 11.67 40.40
C TYR A 189 32.54 12.22 39.26
N LYS A 190 33.68 11.58 39.02
CA LYS A 190 34.60 11.96 37.92
C LYS A 190 34.04 11.66 36.53
N TRP A 191 33.19 10.65 36.44
CA TRP A 191 32.48 10.25 35.23
C TRP A 191 31.15 9.62 35.63
N PHE A 192 30.18 9.65 34.73
CA PHE A 192 28.87 9.03 34.94
C PHE A 192 28.23 8.64 33.60
N VAL A 193 27.13 7.90 33.68
CA VAL A 193 26.25 7.61 32.53
C VAL A 193 24.92 8.32 32.75
N THR A 194 24.18 8.54 31.66
CA THR A 194 22.92 9.29 31.68
C THR A 194 21.79 8.44 31.12
N GLN A 195 20.59 8.67 31.64
CA GLN A 195 19.34 8.13 31.10
C GLN A 195 18.32 9.26 30.97
N GLY A 196 17.62 9.33 29.83
CA GLY A 196 16.59 10.35 29.64
C GLY A 196 15.54 10.04 28.57
N GLY A 197 14.30 10.43 28.88
CA GLY A 197 13.17 10.50 27.96
C GLY A 197 12.55 11.89 27.97
N ASP A 198 11.68 12.22 27.02
CA ASP A 198 11.06 13.56 26.88
C ASP A 198 12.13 14.69 27.00
N PHE A 199 11.96 15.71 27.85
CA PHE A 199 12.97 16.75 28.10
C PHE A 199 14.31 16.21 28.57
N GLY A 200 14.28 15.12 29.32
CA GLY A 200 15.48 14.43 29.75
C GLY A 200 16.33 13.92 28.60
N SER A 201 15.72 13.60 27.44
CA SER A 201 16.47 13.24 26.24
C SER A 201 17.28 14.42 25.70
N PHE A 202 16.68 15.61 25.60
CA PHE A 202 17.35 16.84 25.15
C PHE A 202 18.42 17.30 26.15
N ILE A 203 18.13 17.24 27.46
CA ILE A 203 19.09 17.60 28.53
C ILE A 203 20.29 16.67 28.47
N THR A 204 20.05 15.36 28.38
CA THR A 204 21.10 14.34 28.31
C THR A 204 21.96 14.51 27.06
N ARG A 205 21.34 14.70 25.90
CA ARG A 205 22.05 14.99 24.64
C ARG A 205 22.88 16.27 24.73
N SER A 206 22.31 17.34 25.28
CA SER A 206 23.01 18.60 25.49
C SER A 206 24.22 18.44 26.41
N MET A 207 24.11 17.58 27.43
CA MET A 207 25.22 17.26 28.33
C MET A 207 26.35 16.51 27.62
N VAL A 208 26.03 15.53 26.78
CA VAL A 208 27.04 14.78 25.99
C VAL A 208 27.73 15.69 24.98
N ILE A 209 27.01 16.64 24.37
CA ILE A 209 27.57 17.60 23.42
C ILE A 209 28.51 18.58 24.13
N GLN A 210 28.11 19.11 25.30
CA GLN A 210 28.89 20.10 26.02
C GLN A 210 30.05 19.50 26.82
N PHE A 211 29.90 18.27 27.33
CA PHE A 211 30.81 17.63 28.28
C PHE A 211 31.09 16.15 27.94
N PRO A 212 31.58 15.84 26.72
CA PRO A 212 31.83 14.46 26.28
C PRO A 212 32.88 13.73 27.13
N GLU A 213 33.71 14.45 27.87
CA GLU A 213 34.79 13.91 28.71
C GLU A 213 34.31 13.30 30.04
N VAL A 214 33.15 13.73 30.55
CA VAL A 214 32.60 13.22 31.83
C VAL A 214 31.45 12.23 31.63
N VAL A 215 30.73 12.29 30.50
CA VAL A 215 29.63 11.38 30.19
C VAL A 215 30.13 10.20 29.37
N ARG A 216 30.18 9.01 29.97
CA ARG A 216 30.75 7.81 29.35
C ARG A 216 29.81 7.10 28.37
N ALA A 217 28.52 7.15 28.64
CA ALA A 217 27.47 6.57 27.82
C ALA A 217 26.15 7.26 28.13
N GLN A 218 25.23 7.26 27.16
CA GLN A 218 23.86 7.73 27.36
C GLN A 218 22.85 6.66 26.93
N HIS A 219 21.73 6.59 27.63
CA HIS A 219 20.59 5.76 27.28
C HIS A 219 19.35 6.64 27.09
N LEU A 220 18.66 6.48 25.96
CA LEU A 220 17.49 7.28 25.62
C LEU A 220 16.28 6.38 25.36
N ASN A 221 15.11 6.81 25.82
CA ASN A 221 13.83 6.17 25.48
C ASN A 221 12.92 7.05 24.62
N MET A 222 13.42 8.21 24.20
CA MET A 222 12.81 9.12 23.24
C MET A 222 13.92 9.65 22.33
N PHE A 223 13.74 9.58 21.00
CA PHE A 223 14.80 9.92 20.03
C PHE A 223 14.23 10.72 18.83
N PRO A 224 13.90 12.01 19.02
CA PRO A 224 13.19 12.84 18.04
C PRO A 224 14.09 13.35 16.89
N VAL A 225 14.55 12.44 16.03
CA VAL A 225 15.30 12.80 14.81
C VAL A 225 14.33 13.08 13.65
N PRO A 226 14.57 14.11 12.82
CA PRO A 226 13.76 14.37 11.63
C PRO A 226 13.91 13.26 10.58
N PRO A 227 12.95 13.10 9.65
CA PRO A 227 13.08 12.18 8.54
C PRO A 227 14.37 12.40 7.74
N PRO A 228 15.04 11.33 7.26
CA PRO A 228 16.24 11.44 6.46
C PRO A 228 15.92 12.14 5.14
N THR A 229 16.90 12.88 4.62
CA THR A 229 16.83 13.47 3.28
C THR A 229 17.77 12.73 2.34
N LEU A 230 17.53 12.85 1.03
CA LEU A 230 18.41 12.26 0.02
C LEU A 230 19.87 12.71 0.17
N TRP A 231 20.10 13.91 0.70
CA TRP A 231 21.44 14.50 0.86
C TRP A 231 22.10 14.16 2.20
N SER A 232 21.31 14.01 3.28
CA SER A 232 21.86 13.71 4.60
C SER A 232 22.10 12.22 4.82
N ALA A 233 21.20 11.36 4.35
CA ALA A 233 21.28 9.92 4.54
C ALA A 233 20.60 9.16 3.38
N PRO A 234 21.26 9.01 2.22
CA PRO A 234 20.66 8.45 1.00
C PRO A 234 20.04 7.06 1.20
N LEU A 235 20.71 6.18 1.96
CA LEU A 235 20.24 4.81 2.21
C LEU A 235 19.00 4.78 3.11
N ALA A 236 19.01 5.54 4.21
CA ALA A 236 17.85 5.65 5.10
C ALA A 236 16.67 6.34 4.38
N TYR A 237 16.95 7.32 3.51
CA TYR A 237 15.94 7.96 2.67
C TYR A 237 15.30 6.97 1.69
N LEU A 238 16.09 6.16 0.98
CA LEU A 238 15.57 5.13 0.07
C LEU A 238 14.75 4.08 0.82
N ARG A 239 15.24 3.61 1.97
CA ARG A 239 14.50 2.64 2.80
C ARG A 239 13.17 3.22 3.28
N TRP A 240 13.15 4.49 3.70
CA TRP A 240 11.93 5.20 4.08
C TRP A 240 10.94 5.38 2.93
N ARG A 241 11.41 5.78 1.74
CA ARG A 241 10.57 5.93 0.53
C ARG A 241 9.97 4.60 0.06
N LEU A 242 10.63 3.49 0.39
CA LEU A 242 10.17 2.12 0.15
C LEU A 242 9.65 1.45 1.44
N SER A 243 9.20 2.25 2.42
CA SER A 243 8.78 1.77 3.74
C SER A 243 7.74 0.65 3.64
N GLY A 244 6.75 0.75 2.74
CA GLY A 244 5.72 -0.29 2.53
C GLY A 244 6.22 -1.69 2.16
N VAL A 245 7.52 -1.86 1.91
CA VAL A 245 8.17 -3.16 1.66
C VAL A 245 9.30 -3.44 2.64
N LEU A 246 10.04 -2.41 3.08
CA LEU A 246 11.31 -2.56 3.82
C LEU A 246 11.21 -2.26 5.31
N TYR A 247 10.09 -1.73 5.79
CA TYR A 247 9.86 -1.46 7.21
C TYR A 247 9.11 -2.62 7.84
N SER A 248 9.45 -2.95 9.07
CA SER A 248 8.68 -3.89 9.90
C SER A 248 7.34 -3.28 10.31
N ASP A 249 6.39 -4.14 10.73
CA ASP A 249 5.09 -3.69 11.26
C ASP A 249 5.25 -2.70 12.42
N PHE A 250 6.25 -2.93 13.28
CA PHE A 250 6.58 -2.02 14.39
C PHE A 250 7.03 -0.65 13.89
N GLU A 251 7.92 -0.60 12.88
CA GLU A 251 8.37 0.67 12.28
C GLU A 251 7.23 1.39 11.55
N HIS A 252 6.28 0.65 10.97
CA HIS A 252 5.07 1.23 10.36
C HIS A 252 4.14 1.86 11.40
N GLU A 253 3.81 1.11 12.45
CA GLU A 253 2.95 1.59 13.54
C GLU A 253 3.59 2.80 14.24
N ALA A 254 4.89 2.74 14.49
CA ALA A 254 5.67 3.85 15.02
C ALA A 254 5.58 5.13 14.18
N LEU A 255 5.71 5.02 12.85
CA LEU A 255 5.58 6.17 11.96
C LEU A 255 4.13 6.69 11.90
N HIS A 256 3.14 5.81 12.04
CA HIS A 256 1.74 6.19 12.11
C HIS A 256 1.43 6.98 13.40
N ILE A 257 1.92 6.50 14.54
CA ILE A 257 1.81 7.19 15.84
C ILE A 257 2.48 8.56 15.78
N ARG A 258 3.69 8.64 15.22
CA ARG A 258 4.37 9.92 15.01
C ARG A 258 3.55 10.88 14.14
N LYS A 259 3.00 10.38 13.02
CA LYS A 259 2.18 11.21 12.12
C LYS A 259 0.92 11.72 12.82
N ASN A 260 0.26 10.88 13.63
CA ASN A 260 -0.90 11.30 14.41
C ASN A 260 -0.53 12.36 15.45
N PHE A 261 0.61 12.20 16.12
CA PHE A 261 1.11 13.22 17.04
C PHE A 261 1.38 14.56 16.35
N GLU A 262 2.07 14.54 15.20
CA GLU A 262 2.42 15.73 14.43
C GLU A 262 1.21 16.46 13.83
N LEU A 263 0.11 15.75 13.53
CA LEU A 263 -1.10 16.34 12.94
C LEU A 263 -2.12 16.81 13.98
N ASP A 264 -2.30 16.04 15.05
CA ASP A 264 -3.46 16.18 15.95
C ASP A 264 -3.05 16.52 17.38
N GLN A 265 -2.07 15.80 17.95
CA GLN A 265 -1.78 15.89 19.38
C GLN A 265 -0.76 16.98 19.77
N SER A 266 -0.09 17.63 18.82
CA SER A 266 0.96 18.63 19.07
C SER A 266 0.46 20.04 19.44
N GLY A 267 -0.86 20.26 19.53
CA GLY A 267 -1.43 21.58 19.86
C GLY A 267 -0.96 22.15 21.21
N TYR A 268 -0.76 21.28 22.21
CA TYR A 268 -0.24 21.67 23.52
C TYR A 268 1.18 22.28 23.43
N LEU A 269 2.05 21.69 22.59
CA LEU A 269 3.43 22.12 22.39
C LEU A 269 3.46 23.53 21.81
N GLU A 270 2.60 23.83 20.84
CA GLU A 270 2.51 25.15 20.21
C GLU A 270 2.11 26.24 21.22
N GLN A 271 1.10 25.97 22.05
CA GLN A 271 0.66 26.90 23.10
C GLN A 271 1.77 27.16 24.12
N GLN A 272 2.46 26.11 24.56
CA GLN A 272 3.51 26.20 25.57
C GLN A 272 4.77 26.90 25.03
N ARG A 273 5.22 26.61 23.80
CA ARG A 273 6.42 27.26 23.25
C ARG A 273 6.19 28.74 22.94
N THR A 274 4.98 29.13 22.55
CA THR A 274 4.69 30.49 22.08
C THR A 274 4.16 31.42 23.17
N ARG A 275 3.24 30.95 24.03
CA ARG A 275 2.51 31.76 25.03
C ARG A 275 2.47 31.10 26.43
N PRO A 276 3.61 30.66 26.98
CA PRO A 276 3.62 29.93 28.27
C PRO A 276 3.11 30.78 29.44
N GLN A 277 3.34 32.09 29.43
CA GLN A 277 2.85 32.98 30.49
C GLN A 277 1.32 33.08 30.50
N THR A 278 0.70 33.16 29.32
CA THR A 278 -0.76 33.25 29.17
C THR A 278 -1.42 31.97 29.64
N LEU A 279 -0.95 30.82 29.13
CA LEU A 279 -1.45 29.51 29.56
C LEU A 279 -1.18 29.25 31.04
N GLY A 280 -0.07 29.78 31.57
CA GLY A 280 0.30 29.70 32.97
C GLY A 280 -0.72 30.33 33.94
N PHE A 281 -1.48 31.34 33.51
CA PHE A 281 -2.60 31.85 34.33
C PHE A 281 -3.72 30.83 34.44
N ALA A 282 -4.08 30.14 33.35
CA ALA A 282 -5.15 29.15 33.36
C ALA A 282 -4.75 27.89 34.14
N LEU A 283 -3.59 27.31 33.84
CA LEU A 283 -3.13 26.06 34.46
C LEU A 283 -2.49 26.24 35.84
N GLY A 284 -1.96 27.43 36.13
CA GLY A 284 -1.38 27.76 37.44
C GLY A 284 -2.42 28.21 38.47
N ASP A 285 -3.60 28.66 38.03
CA ASP A 285 -4.70 28.98 38.95
C ASP A 285 -5.63 27.77 39.17
N SER A 286 -5.93 27.01 38.12
CA SER A 286 -6.93 25.94 38.16
C SER A 286 -6.29 24.55 38.29
N PRO A 287 -6.34 23.88 39.47
CA PRO A 287 -5.83 22.52 39.62
C PRO A 287 -6.59 21.52 38.75
N ILE A 288 -7.88 21.75 38.51
CA ILE A 288 -8.67 20.92 37.60
C ILE A 288 -8.28 21.13 36.14
N GLY A 289 -7.93 22.38 35.76
CA GLY A 289 -7.42 22.68 34.42
C GLY A 289 -6.09 21.98 34.17
N LEU A 290 -5.19 22.00 35.15
CA LEU A 290 -3.91 21.28 35.09
C LEU A 290 -4.12 19.75 35.04
N LEU A 291 -5.03 19.22 35.86
CA LEU A 291 -5.38 17.79 35.85
C LEU A 291 -5.92 17.36 34.48
N ALA A 292 -6.89 18.08 33.93
CA ALA A 292 -7.46 17.77 32.62
C ALA A 292 -6.38 17.80 31.52
N TRP A 293 -5.51 18.82 31.55
CA TRP A 293 -4.40 18.96 30.61
C TRP A 293 -3.43 17.77 30.65
N PHE A 294 -3.24 17.15 31.81
CA PHE A 294 -2.34 16.01 32.00
C PHE A 294 -3.02 14.67 31.69
N VAL A 295 -4.28 14.51 32.10
CA VAL A 295 -5.06 13.27 31.87
C VAL A 295 -5.16 12.96 30.39
N GLU A 296 -5.37 13.97 29.54
CA GLU A 296 -5.31 13.82 28.08
C GLU A 296 -3.98 13.22 27.62
N LYS A 297 -2.85 13.76 28.12
CA LYS A 297 -1.52 13.27 27.72
C LYS A 297 -1.26 11.88 28.22
N PHE A 298 -1.63 11.57 29.46
CA PHE A 298 -1.51 10.21 29.95
C PHE A 298 -2.34 9.24 29.11
N HIS A 299 -3.58 9.61 28.75
CA HIS A 299 -4.47 8.81 27.89
C HIS A 299 -3.82 8.48 26.55
N ASP A 300 -3.37 9.52 25.83
CA ASP A 300 -2.88 9.37 24.48
C ASP A 300 -1.49 8.73 24.44
N TRP A 301 -0.60 9.10 25.37
CA TRP A 301 0.80 8.69 25.40
C TRP A 301 1.03 7.37 26.15
N GLY A 302 0.06 6.95 26.97
CA GLY A 302 0.12 5.73 27.76
C GLY A 302 -0.91 4.67 27.37
N HIS A 303 -0.95 3.59 28.14
CA HIS A 303 -2.04 2.61 28.15
C HIS A 303 -2.86 2.83 29.43
N VAL A 304 -3.67 3.88 29.48
CA VAL A 304 -4.25 4.39 30.75
C VAL A 304 -5.19 3.42 31.44
N ALA A 305 -5.90 2.57 30.70
CA ALA A 305 -6.77 1.59 31.30
C ALA A 305 -6.03 0.52 32.14
N GLU A 306 -4.70 0.38 31.97
CA GLU A 306 -3.92 -0.70 32.59
C GLU A 306 -2.71 -0.23 33.42
N ALA A 307 -2.22 1.02 33.28
CA ALA A 307 -0.87 1.39 33.78
C ALA A 307 -0.79 2.37 34.97
N PHE A 308 -1.80 3.21 35.20
CA PHE A 308 -1.72 4.28 36.21
C PHE A 308 -2.94 4.30 37.13
N ASP A 309 -2.69 4.07 38.42
CA ASP A 309 -3.67 4.28 39.47
C ASP A 309 -3.88 5.80 39.74
N PRO A 310 -5.02 6.20 40.32
CA PRO A 310 -5.33 7.60 40.61
C PRO A 310 -4.27 8.33 41.46
N ASP A 311 -3.63 7.64 42.43
CA ASP A 311 -2.59 8.25 43.27
C ASP A 311 -1.39 8.66 42.41
N THR A 312 -0.96 7.79 41.48
CA THR A 312 0.16 8.09 40.58
C THR A 312 -0.13 9.29 39.68
N VAL A 313 -1.31 9.33 39.05
CA VAL A 313 -1.71 10.44 38.16
C VAL A 313 -1.69 11.76 38.92
N ILE A 314 -2.34 11.80 40.08
CA ILE A 314 -2.44 13.01 40.89
C ILE A 314 -1.07 13.43 41.42
N THR A 315 -0.23 12.48 41.85
CA THR A 315 1.12 12.80 42.34
C THR A 315 1.95 13.49 41.25
N LEU A 316 1.88 13.04 40.00
CA LEU A 316 2.58 13.70 38.88
C LEU A 316 2.05 15.12 38.61
N VAL A 317 0.73 15.32 38.70
CA VAL A 317 0.11 16.65 38.60
C VAL A 317 0.57 17.55 39.75
N VAL A 318 0.60 17.02 40.98
CA VAL A 318 1.06 17.75 42.18
C VAL A 318 2.50 18.25 42.01
N MET A 319 3.40 17.47 41.41
CA MET A 319 4.80 17.89 41.17
C MET A 319 4.91 19.12 40.25
N HIS A 320 3.88 19.46 39.49
CA HIS A 320 3.81 20.68 38.69
C HIS A 320 2.96 21.77 39.35
N TRP A 321 2.00 21.37 40.18
CA TRP A 321 1.15 22.28 40.95
C TRP A 321 1.94 23.05 42.00
N ILE A 322 2.92 22.41 42.66
CA ILE A 322 3.72 23.02 43.75
C ILE A 322 4.39 24.33 43.32
N GLN A 323 5.05 24.37 42.17
CA GLN A 323 5.74 25.58 41.69
C GLN A 323 4.82 26.54 40.90
N GLY A 324 3.55 26.15 40.71
CA GLY A 324 2.65 26.67 39.67
C GLY A 324 3.04 26.12 38.30
N ALA A 325 2.09 25.80 37.41
CA ALA A 325 2.36 25.09 36.15
C ALA A 325 3.34 25.80 35.20
N THR A 326 3.47 27.13 35.30
CA THR A 326 4.16 28.02 34.35
C THR A 326 5.64 27.67 34.05
N PRO A 327 6.50 27.29 35.01
CA PRO A 327 7.91 26.99 34.75
C PRO A 327 8.08 25.83 33.76
N GLY A 328 7.28 24.76 33.88
CA GLY A 328 7.27 23.66 32.92
C GLY A 328 6.88 24.11 31.52
N LEU A 329 5.88 25.00 31.41
CA LEU A 329 5.48 25.59 30.12
C LEU A 329 6.59 26.48 29.54
N ARG A 330 7.30 27.25 30.38
CA ARG A 330 8.42 28.10 29.92
C ARG A 330 9.58 27.26 29.42
N PHE A 331 9.80 26.06 29.96
CA PHE A 331 10.82 25.15 29.45
C PHE A 331 10.59 24.82 27.97
N TYR A 332 9.34 24.63 27.52
CA TYR A 332 9.02 24.48 26.08
C TYR A 332 9.45 25.69 25.25
N ARG A 333 9.28 26.91 25.77
CA ARG A 333 9.71 28.14 25.08
C ARG A 333 11.22 28.23 24.96
N GLU A 334 11.96 27.85 26.00
CA GLU A 334 13.42 27.86 25.95
C GLU A 334 13.96 26.72 25.06
N ALA A 335 13.33 25.53 25.12
CA ALA A 335 13.70 24.36 24.35
C ALA A 335 13.39 24.49 22.85
N PHE A 336 12.16 24.90 22.49
CA PHE A 336 11.63 24.89 21.11
C PHE A 336 11.25 26.28 20.58
N GLY A 337 11.58 27.35 21.31
CA GLY A 337 11.35 28.72 20.87
C GLY A 337 12.37 29.17 19.83
N SER A 338 12.67 30.46 19.78
CA SER A 338 13.58 31.03 18.78
C SER A 338 15.02 30.45 18.83
N ARG A 339 15.44 29.92 19.98
CA ARG A 339 16.77 29.35 20.16
C ARG A 339 16.92 27.93 19.59
N ARG A 340 15.81 27.19 19.46
CA ARG A 340 15.76 25.80 18.97
C ARG A 340 16.81 24.90 19.67
N GLU A 341 16.95 25.03 20.99
CA GLU A 341 17.97 24.30 21.76
C GLU A 341 17.74 22.79 21.64
N ALA A 342 16.48 22.34 21.74
CA ALA A 342 16.13 20.92 21.65
C ALA A 342 16.44 20.33 20.27
N GLU A 343 16.03 20.99 19.18
CA GLU A 343 16.25 20.47 17.82
C GLU A 343 17.73 20.37 17.48
N LYS A 344 18.53 21.39 17.84
CA LYS A 344 19.99 21.41 17.62
C LYS A 344 20.69 20.22 18.27
N THR A 345 20.19 19.77 19.43
CA THR A 345 20.79 18.60 20.08
C THR A 345 20.69 17.35 19.23
N PHE A 346 19.67 17.16 18.39
CA PHE A 346 19.50 15.99 17.52
C PHE A 346 20.00 16.21 16.08
N GLU A 347 20.28 17.46 15.69
CA GLU A 347 21.01 17.80 14.46
C GLU A 347 22.53 17.55 14.58
N THR A 348 23.06 17.42 15.82
CA THR A 348 24.49 17.21 16.09
C THR A 348 24.82 15.73 16.28
N TYR A 349 25.75 15.17 15.52
CA TYR A 349 26.22 13.80 15.74
C TYR A 349 27.05 13.69 17.03
N ILE A 350 26.79 12.66 17.85
CA ILE A 350 27.61 12.35 19.04
C ILE A 350 28.33 11.01 18.89
N GLY A 351 29.62 10.99 19.22
CA GLY A 351 30.43 9.77 19.25
C GLY A 351 30.26 8.92 20.52
N CYS A 352 29.64 9.48 21.57
CA CYS A 352 29.40 8.80 22.84
C CYS A 352 28.53 7.55 22.65
N PRO A 353 28.91 6.39 23.21
CA PRO A 353 28.09 5.17 23.19
C PRO A 353 26.66 5.46 23.61
N THR A 354 25.72 5.22 22.69
CA THR A 354 24.30 5.52 22.89
C THR A 354 23.48 4.24 22.84
N GLY A 355 22.73 3.99 23.91
CA GLY A 355 21.67 2.98 23.95
C GLY A 355 20.31 3.60 23.71
N VAL A 356 19.44 2.93 22.97
CA VAL A 356 18.06 3.36 22.74
C VAL A 356 17.09 2.22 23.04
N SER A 357 16.09 2.48 23.88
CA SER A 357 14.94 1.61 24.09
C SER A 357 13.71 2.27 23.50
N MET A 358 13.22 1.76 22.38
CA MET A 358 12.13 2.38 21.63
C MET A 358 10.80 1.68 21.93
N TYR A 359 9.82 2.42 22.44
CA TYR A 359 8.52 1.89 22.84
C TYR A 359 7.45 2.21 21.80
N ALA A 360 6.50 1.29 21.59
CA ALA A 360 5.48 1.41 20.54
C ALA A 360 4.72 2.76 20.55
N LYS A 361 4.34 3.26 21.73
CA LYS A 361 3.56 4.50 21.89
C LYS A 361 4.39 5.78 22.03
N GLU A 362 5.71 5.71 21.82
CA GLU A 362 6.56 6.91 21.82
C GLU A 362 6.13 7.87 20.68
N GLN A 363 5.84 9.13 21.00
CA GLN A 363 5.21 10.06 20.06
C GLN A 363 6.19 10.54 18.99
N LEU A 364 7.45 10.75 19.35
CA LEU A 364 8.49 11.19 18.41
C LEU A 364 9.41 10.03 18.04
N HIS A 365 8.79 8.90 17.70
CA HIS A 365 9.49 7.70 17.30
C HIS A 365 10.33 7.93 16.03
N CYS A 366 11.45 7.21 15.93
CA CYS A 366 12.20 7.09 14.68
C CYS A 366 12.73 5.66 14.48
N PRO A 367 12.86 5.19 13.24
CA PRO A 367 13.60 3.97 12.91
C PRO A 367 15.10 4.07 13.30
N LYS A 368 15.72 2.92 13.55
CA LYS A 368 17.13 2.83 14.01
C LYS A 368 18.12 3.51 13.07
N ASP A 369 17.93 3.38 11.76
CA ASP A 369 18.81 3.95 10.74
C ASP A 369 18.74 5.48 10.66
N TRP A 370 17.64 6.09 11.12
CA TRP A 370 17.55 7.53 11.33
C TRP A 370 18.36 7.92 12.55
N ALA A 371 18.19 7.19 13.67
CA ALA A 371 18.91 7.46 14.90
C ALA A 371 20.44 7.36 14.75
N GLN A 372 20.91 6.43 13.92
CA GLN A 372 22.33 6.25 13.58
C GLN A 372 22.96 7.48 12.90
N GLN A 373 22.16 8.38 12.31
CA GLN A 373 22.66 9.63 11.74
C GLN A 373 22.98 10.69 12.80
N ALA A 374 22.47 10.53 14.02
CA ALA A 374 22.61 11.52 15.10
C ALA A 374 23.45 11.01 16.28
N ALA A 375 23.73 9.71 16.38
CA ALA A 375 24.53 9.15 17.47
C ALA A 375 25.22 7.83 17.12
N ASN A 376 26.29 7.53 17.87
CA ASN A 376 26.93 6.23 17.92
C ASN A 376 26.04 5.21 18.67
N ILE A 377 25.07 4.63 17.96
CA ILE A 377 24.13 3.63 18.51
C ILE A 377 24.86 2.30 18.77
N GLN A 378 25.06 1.97 20.04
CA GLN A 378 25.69 0.73 20.51
C GLN A 378 24.66 -0.29 21.02
N TYR A 379 23.51 0.19 21.46
CA TYR A 379 22.38 -0.65 21.87
C TYR A 379 21.10 -0.10 21.27
N TRP A 380 20.26 -0.97 20.71
CA TRP A 380 18.95 -0.62 20.19
C TRP A 380 17.99 -1.76 20.50
N ARG A 381 16.84 -1.45 21.10
CA ARG A 381 15.80 -2.43 21.34
C ARG A 381 14.42 -1.84 21.11
N ASP A 382 13.67 -2.48 20.23
CA ASP A 382 12.25 -2.24 20.02
C ASP A 382 11.44 -3.01 21.06
N TRP A 383 10.58 -2.31 21.77
CA TRP A 383 9.62 -2.86 22.73
C TRP A 383 8.23 -2.77 22.09
N PRO A 384 7.80 -3.80 21.33
CA PRO A 384 6.46 -3.85 20.79
C PRO A 384 5.45 -3.81 21.95
N SER A 385 4.27 -3.25 21.71
CA SER A 385 3.19 -3.29 22.68
C SER A 385 2.93 -4.75 23.08
N MET A 386 3.25 -5.09 24.33
CA MET A 386 2.84 -6.37 24.90
C MET A 386 1.34 -6.27 25.16
N GLY A 387 0.58 -7.27 24.72
CA GLY A 387 -0.81 -7.41 25.16
C GLY A 387 -1.87 -7.29 24.08
N LEU A 388 -1.57 -7.30 22.78
CA LEU A 388 -2.62 -7.39 21.75
C LEU A 388 -3.57 -8.57 22.01
N GLY A 389 -3.03 -9.78 22.23
CA GLY A 389 -3.87 -10.96 22.53
C GLY A 389 -4.69 -10.83 23.83
N GLU A 390 -4.14 -10.15 24.84
CA GLU A 390 -4.82 -9.90 26.12
C GLU A 390 -5.92 -8.85 25.99
N ALA A 391 -5.62 -7.71 25.37
CA ALA A 391 -6.56 -6.63 25.12
C ALA A 391 -7.71 -7.10 24.21
N THR A 392 -7.41 -7.87 23.16
CA THR A 392 -8.45 -8.44 22.28
C THR A 392 -9.33 -9.43 23.03
N ALA A 393 -8.77 -10.28 23.91
CA ALA A 393 -9.56 -11.20 24.71
C ALA A 393 -10.52 -10.47 25.67
N LYS A 394 -10.05 -9.42 26.36
CA LYS A 394 -10.89 -8.59 27.24
C LYS A 394 -12.00 -7.87 26.47
N LEU A 395 -11.68 -7.29 25.32
CA LEU A 395 -12.65 -6.60 24.46
C LEU A 395 -13.73 -7.54 23.91
N LEU A 396 -13.35 -8.74 23.48
CA LEU A 396 -14.32 -9.73 23.00
C LEU A 396 -15.22 -10.24 24.14
N ALA A 397 -14.68 -10.43 25.34
CA ALA A 397 -15.47 -10.81 26.50
C ALA A 397 -16.47 -9.71 26.93
N GLU A 398 -16.09 -8.43 26.80
CA GLU A 398 -17.01 -7.30 27.02
C GLU A 398 -18.24 -7.35 26.09
N HIS A 399 -18.06 -7.88 24.87
CA HIS A 399 -19.14 -8.07 23.89
C HIS A 399 -19.86 -9.43 24.03
N GLY A 400 -19.60 -10.18 25.11
CA GLY A 400 -20.28 -11.44 25.41
C GLY A 400 -19.76 -12.66 24.62
N VAL A 401 -18.59 -12.57 24.00
CA VAL A 401 -18.00 -13.66 23.20
C VAL A 401 -17.25 -14.64 24.11
N ASN A 402 -17.50 -15.95 23.94
CA ASN A 402 -16.75 -17.01 24.63
C ASN A 402 -15.30 -17.07 24.15
N ILE A 403 -14.35 -17.24 25.07
CA ILE A 403 -12.92 -17.08 24.77
C ILE A 403 -12.15 -18.38 25.00
N ALA A 404 -11.38 -18.81 24.00
CA ALA A 404 -10.32 -19.81 24.15
C ALA A 404 -8.95 -19.12 24.19
N LEU A 405 -8.27 -19.15 25.33
CA LEU A 405 -6.95 -18.55 25.51
C LEU A 405 -5.84 -19.58 25.31
N VAL A 406 -4.86 -19.28 24.46
CA VAL A 406 -3.73 -20.16 24.16
C VAL A 406 -2.41 -19.46 24.45
N SER A 407 -1.53 -20.06 25.25
CA SER A 407 -0.20 -19.53 25.57
C SER A 407 0.68 -20.61 26.20
N ARG A 408 2.01 -20.42 26.22
CA ARG A 408 2.94 -21.30 26.95
C ARG A 408 2.81 -21.15 28.47
N SER A 409 2.38 -19.98 28.96
CA SER A 409 2.35 -19.66 30.39
C SER A 409 1.00 -20.01 31.02
N LYS A 410 0.96 -21.12 31.75
CA LYS A 410 -0.24 -21.61 32.43
C LYS A 410 -0.79 -20.61 33.47
N ASP A 411 0.09 -19.95 34.21
CA ASP A 411 -0.32 -19.02 35.27
C ASP A 411 -0.92 -17.73 34.68
N LYS A 412 -0.34 -17.20 33.58
CA LYS A 412 -0.93 -16.06 32.86
C LYS A 412 -2.32 -16.37 32.33
N LEU A 413 -2.51 -17.56 31.76
CA LEU A 413 -3.81 -18.00 31.25
C LEU A 413 -4.86 -18.12 32.37
N LYS A 414 -4.48 -18.68 33.53
CA LYS A 414 -5.39 -18.78 34.68
C LYS A 414 -5.79 -17.42 35.22
N ASN A 415 -4.82 -16.53 35.44
CA ASN A 415 -5.09 -15.18 35.94
C ASN A 415 -6.03 -14.43 34.99
N MET A 416 -5.80 -14.54 33.68
CA MET A 416 -6.66 -13.92 32.66
C MET A 416 -8.08 -14.47 32.66
N ARG A 417 -8.22 -15.80 32.74
CA ARG A 417 -9.53 -16.45 32.86
C ARG A 417 -10.26 -15.96 34.10
N ASP A 418 -9.60 -15.98 35.25
CA ASP A 418 -10.21 -15.61 36.52
C ASP A 418 -10.61 -14.12 36.50
N GLU A 419 -9.79 -13.24 35.91
CA GLU A 419 -10.12 -11.83 35.69
C GLU A 419 -11.36 -11.66 34.79
N ILE A 420 -11.37 -12.26 33.61
CA ILE A 420 -12.48 -12.15 32.64
C ILE A 420 -13.77 -12.72 33.24
N THR A 421 -13.73 -13.90 33.85
CA THR A 421 -14.90 -14.53 34.46
C THR A 421 -15.42 -13.74 35.67
N SER A 422 -14.55 -13.04 36.41
CA SER A 422 -14.97 -12.16 37.50
C SER A 422 -15.67 -10.88 37.03
N LYS A 423 -15.29 -10.34 35.86
CA LYS A 423 -15.83 -9.09 35.31
C LYS A 423 -17.07 -9.29 34.43
N PHE A 424 -17.14 -10.39 33.68
CA PHE A 424 -18.18 -10.61 32.67
C PHE A 424 -18.96 -11.89 32.99
N SER A 425 -20.03 -11.74 33.78
CA SER A 425 -20.92 -12.85 34.13
C SER A 425 -21.72 -13.31 32.91
N GLY A 426 -21.34 -14.45 32.33
CA GLY A 426 -22.00 -15.02 31.14
C GLY A 426 -21.04 -15.52 30.07
N VAL A 427 -19.76 -15.13 30.13
CA VAL A 427 -18.73 -15.54 29.18
C VAL A 427 -18.01 -16.79 29.68
N LYS A 428 -17.97 -17.84 28.87
CA LYS A 428 -17.13 -19.02 29.12
C LYS A 428 -15.71 -18.74 28.65
N VAL A 429 -14.72 -19.01 29.51
CA VAL A 429 -13.30 -18.84 29.19
C VAL A 429 -12.56 -20.15 29.41
N ALA A 430 -12.07 -20.74 28.31
CA ALA A 430 -11.25 -21.94 28.31
C ALA A 430 -9.77 -21.61 28.13
N VAL A 431 -8.87 -22.39 28.72
CA VAL A 431 -7.43 -22.12 28.73
C VAL A 431 -6.63 -23.32 28.25
N TYR A 432 -5.72 -23.09 27.30
CA TYR A 432 -4.92 -24.13 26.65
C TYR A 432 -3.42 -23.80 26.75
N PRO A 433 -2.71 -24.36 27.75
CA PRO A 433 -1.28 -24.14 27.91
C PRO A 433 -0.49 -24.95 26.87
N VAL A 434 -0.18 -24.33 25.73
CA VAL A 434 0.39 -25.01 24.56
C VAL A 434 1.56 -24.22 24.00
N ASP A 435 2.59 -24.94 23.57
CA ASP A 435 3.60 -24.38 22.67
C ASP A 435 3.11 -24.53 21.23
N ILE A 436 2.81 -23.40 20.61
CA ILE A 436 2.26 -23.36 19.25
C ILE A 436 3.26 -23.84 18.18
N GLN A 437 4.53 -24.03 18.54
CA GLN A 437 5.53 -24.62 17.65
C GLN A 437 5.32 -26.14 17.43
N ASP A 438 4.50 -26.80 18.26
CA ASP A 438 4.20 -28.23 18.17
C ASP A 438 2.81 -28.44 17.54
N GLN A 439 2.80 -28.85 16.27
CA GLN A 439 1.58 -29.06 15.49
C GLN A 439 0.60 -30.00 16.19
N ASN A 440 1.06 -31.12 16.76
CA ASN A 440 0.18 -32.11 17.39
C ASN A 440 -0.53 -31.54 18.62
N ARG A 441 0.19 -30.70 19.39
CA ARG A 441 -0.40 -30.05 20.57
C ARG A 441 -1.40 -28.96 20.16
N VAL A 442 -1.12 -28.23 19.09
CA VAL A 442 -2.05 -27.24 18.52
C VAL A 442 -3.33 -27.94 18.04
N GLU A 443 -3.21 -29.04 17.30
CA GLU A 443 -4.35 -29.83 16.83
C GLU A 443 -5.25 -30.31 17.97
N ASN A 444 -4.65 -30.85 19.03
CA ASN A 444 -5.40 -31.29 20.20
C ASN A 444 -6.07 -30.12 20.93
N ALA A 445 -5.38 -28.99 21.08
CA ALA A 445 -5.92 -27.82 21.76
C ALA A 445 -7.11 -27.20 21.01
N VAL A 446 -7.04 -27.13 19.67
CA VAL A 446 -8.15 -26.64 18.85
C VAL A 446 -9.35 -27.58 18.93
N LYS A 447 -9.13 -28.90 18.90
CA LYS A 447 -10.21 -29.90 19.08
C LYS A 447 -10.86 -29.77 20.46
N SER A 448 -10.07 -29.61 21.52
CA SER A 448 -10.59 -29.37 22.87
C SER A 448 -11.34 -28.04 22.97
N ALA A 449 -10.85 -26.98 22.31
CA ALA A 449 -11.54 -25.69 22.26
C ALA A 449 -12.93 -25.78 21.63
N ILE A 450 -13.06 -26.51 20.52
CA ILE A 450 -14.35 -26.78 19.88
C ILE A 450 -15.25 -27.61 20.80
N SER A 451 -14.69 -28.61 21.50
CA SER A 451 -15.48 -29.42 22.44
C SER A 451 -15.96 -28.62 23.66
N ASP A 452 -15.17 -27.66 24.15
CA ASP A 452 -15.47 -26.89 25.36
C ASP A 452 -16.38 -25.68 25.06
N LEU A 453 -16.31 -25.13 23.84
CA LEU A 453 -16.99 -23.89 23.42
C LEU A 453 -17.92 -24.06 22.21
N ASP A 454 -18.22 -25.30 21.82
CA ASP A 454 -19.05 -25.74 20.68
C ASP A 454 -18.47 -25.48 19.27
N GLN A 455 -17.99 -24.27 18.99
CA GLN A 455 -17.42 -23.89 17.69
C GLN A 455 -16.37 -22.78 17.81
N ILE A 456 -15.64 -22.51 16.73
CA ILE A 456 -14.69 -21.41 16.64
C ILE A 456 -15.11 -20.48 15.50
N ASP A 457 -15.71 -19.35 15.83
CA ASP A 457 -16.14 -18.34 14.85
C ASP A 457 -15.01 -17.40 14.44
N ILE A 458 -14.09 -17.11 15.37
CA ILE A 458 -13.04 -16.11 15.19
C ILE A 458 -11.70 -16.71 15.65
N LEU A 459 -10.72 -16.77 14.74
CA LEU A 459 -9.33 -17.09 15.07
C LEU A 459 -8.48 -15.82 15.10
N ILE A 460 -7.95 -15.49 16.28
CA ILE A 460 -6.95 -14.43 16.44
C ILE A 460 -5.58 -15.08 16.60
N ASN A 461 -4.83 -15.10 15.50
CA ASN A 461 -3.54 -15.76 15.43
C ASN A 461 -2.39 -14.75 15.55
N ASN A 462 -2.22 -14.20 16.75
CA ASN A 462 -1.24 -13.15 17.01
C ASN A 462 -0.23 -13.55 18.09
N ALA A 463 0.58 -14.57 17.77
CA ALA A 463 1.66 -15.02 18.64
C ALA A 463 3.01 -14.43 18.19
N GLY A 464 3.45 -13.40 18.89
CA GLY A 464 4.73 -12.75 18.63
C GLY A 464 5.82 -13.21 19.59
N LEU A 465 6.93 -13.69 19.06
CA LEU A 465 8.20 -13.81 19.79
C LEU A 465 9.26 -12.98 19.06
N ALA A 466 9.69 -11.88 19.68
CA ALA A 466 10.81 -11.08 19.22
C ALA A 466 11.98 -11.27 20.20
N LEU A 467 12.93 -12.12 19.81
CA LEU A 467 14.24 -12.17 20.44
C LEU A 467 15.06 -11.09 19.72
N GLY A 468 15.55 -10.08 20.45
CA GLY A 468 16.06 -8.83 19.88
C GLY A 468 16.97 -9.02 18.65
N ALA A 469 16.85 -8.12 17.67
CA ALA A 469 17.58 -8.22 16.41
C ALA A 469 18.94 -7.47 16.47
N PRO A 470 20.08 -8.13 16.16
CA PRO A 470 21.34 -7.45 15.87
C PRO A 470 21.24 -6.64 14.56
N ALA A 471 22.26 -5.83 14.25
CA ALA A 471 22.23 -4.92 13.11
C ALA A 471 22.21 -5.64 11.75
N ARG A 472 22.64 -6.91 11.70
CA ARG A 472 22.68 -7.73 10.48
C ARG A 472 22.08 -9.11 10.75
N PHE A 473 21.30 -9.61 9.80
CA PHE A 473 20.56 -10.87 9.93
C PHE A 473 21.47 -12.09 10.20
N TRP A 474 22.69 -12.11 9.64
CA TRP A 474 23.65 -13.21 9.82
C TRP A 474 24.37 -13.22 11.18
N GLU A 475 24.15 -12.21 12.03
CA GLU A 475 24.70 -12.16 13.40
C GLU A 475 23.76 -12.85 14.41
N LEU A 476 22.55 -13.24 14.00
CA LEU A 476 21.62 -13.97 14.83
C LEU A 476 22.05 -15.44 14.95
N PRO A 477 22.14 -15.99 16.18
CA PRO A 477 22.27 -17.43 16.37
C PRO A 477 21.13 -18.18 15.67
N ILE A 478 21.47 -19.23 14.91
CA ILE A 478 20.52 -19.94 14.06
C ILE A 478 19.36 -20.56 14.85
N ASP A 479 19.59 -20.92 16.11
CA ASP A 479 18.62 -21.40 17.08
C ASP A 479 17.60 -20.32 17.45
N GLN A 480 18.01 -19.05 17.59
CA GLN A 480 17.08 -17.94 17.84
C GLN A 480 16.25 -17.61 16.60
N VAL A 481 16.87 -17.66 15.40
CA VAL A 481 16.15 -17.52 14.13
C VAL A 481 15.13 -18.65 13.97
N ALA A 482 15.51 -19.89 14.25
CA ALA A 482 14.64 -21.05 14.22
C ALA A 482 13.49 -20.94 15.24
N GLN A 483 13.74 -20.41 16.44
CA GLN A 483 12.72 -20.22 17.46
C GLN A 483 11.73 -19.10 17.10
N MET A 484 12.21 -17.99 16.56
CA MET A 484 11.36 -16.89 16.05
C MET A 484 10.54 -17.34 14.85
N SER A 485 11.16 -18.04 13.88
CA SER A 485 10.49 -18.63 12.74
C SER A 485 9.47 -19.69 13.17
N GLY A 486 9.83 -20.54 14.15
CA GLY A 486 8.94 -21.52 14.75
C GLY A 486 7.69 -20.90 15.34
N THR A 487 7.82 -19.77 16.04
CA THR A 487 6.65 -19.10 16.65
C THR A 487 5.84 -18.30 15.61
N LYS A 488 6.51 -17.47 14.79
CA LYS A 488 5.86 -16.51 13.89
C LYS A 488 5.39 -17.11 12.56
N ILE A 489 6.09 -18.12 12.04
CA ILE A 489 5.77 -18.78 10.78
C ILE A 489 5.07 -20.10 11.08
N ASN A 490 5.76 -21.03 11.75
CA ASN A 490 5.20 -22.37 11.96
C ASN A 490 3.99 -22.33 12.90
N GLY A 491 4.05 -21.60 14.02
CA GLY A 491 2.94 -21.48 14.95
C GLY A 491 1.69 -20.86 14.31
N VAL A 492 1.88 -19.80 13.52
CA VAL A 492 0.78 -19.21 12.73
C VAL A 492 0.25 -20.23 11.73
N MET A 493 1.14 -20.87 10.97
CA MET A 493 0.77 -21.86 9.95
C MET A 493 0.02 -23.04 10.56
N PHE A 494 0.50 -23.65 11.64
CA PHE A 494 -0.12 -24.81 12.30
C PHE A 494 -1.48 -24.47 12.89
N THR A 495 -1.61 -23.31 13.56
CA THR A 495 -2.88 -22.89 14.17
C THR A 495 -3.91 -22.56 13.09
N THR A 496 -3.51 -21.79 12.06
CA THR A 496 -4.38 -21.46 10.93
C THR A 496 -4.73 -22.71 10.12
N HIS A 497 -3.77 -23.59 9.83
CA HIS A 497 -4.03 -24.84 9.09
C HIS A 497 -4.99 -25.76 9.84
N THR A 498 -4.79 -25.93 11.14
CA THR A 498 -5.66 -26.75 11.99
C THR A 498 -7.08 -26.21 12.01
N VAL A 499 -7.24 -24.93 12.33
CA VAL A 499 -8.55 -24.28 12.41
C VAL A 499 -9.21 -24.24 11.03
N LEU A 500 -8.49 -23.86 9.96
CA LEU A 500 -9.05 -23.85 8.61
C LEU A 500 -9.36 -25.25 8.10
N ASN A 501 -8.61 -26.29 8.43
CA ASN A 501 -8.97 -27.66 8.03
C ASN A 501 -10.23 -28.14 8.76
N LEU A 502 -10.37 -27.79 10.04
CA LEU A 502 -11.56 -28.11 10.82
C LEU A 502 -12.76 -27.29 10.35
N LEU A 503 -12.57 -26.02 10.00
CA LEU A 503 -13.60 -25.14 9.40
C LEU A 503 -13.92 -25.53 7.95
N ARG A 504 -12.95 -26.02 7.16
CA ARG A 504 -13.19 -26.56 5.81
C ARG A 504 -13.99 -27.86 5.83
N MET A 505 -14.00 -28.56 6.97
CA MET A 505 -14.92 -29.69 7.16
C MET A 505 -16.35 -29.24 7.47
N THR A 506 -16.58 -27.97 7.81
CA THR A 506 -17.91 -27.40 8.06
C THR A 506 -18.41 -26.42 6.98
N ASP A 507 -17.53 -25.65 6.31
CA ASP A 507 -17.92 -24.60 5.36
C ASP A 507 -17.11 -24.65 4.06
N TYR A 508 -17.77 -25.11 2.99
CA TYR A 508 -17.23 -25.13 1.62
C TYR A 508 -17.39 -23.80 0.88
N THR A 509 -17.63 -22.69 1.58
CA THR A 509 -18.00 -21.41 0.95
C THR A 509 -17.35 -20.21 1.65
N HIS A 510 -16.59 -19.42 0.88
CA HIS A 510 -16.06 -18.06 1.16
C HIS A 510 -14.62 -17.93 1.69
N GLY A 511 -13.70 -17.54 0.79
CA GLY A 511 -12.33 -17.17 1.13
C GLY A 511 -11.54 -16.55 -0.03
N LYS A 512 -12.03 -15.48 -0.65
CA LYS A 512 -11.23 -14.62 -1.56
C LYS A 512 -11.39 -13.15 -1.16
N LEU A 513 -10.28 -12.40 -1.22
CA LEU A 513 -10.13 -11.01 -0.76
C LEU A 513 -11.04 -9.99 -1.49
N PHE A 514 -11.59 -10.36 -2.64
CA PHE A 514 -12.49 -9.55 -3.47
C PHE A 514 -13.56 -10.46 -4.08
N LEU A 515 -14.83 -10.09 -3.93
CA LEU A 515 -16.00 -10.81 -4.49
C LEU A 515 -16.82 -9.87 -5.39
N GLY A 516 -17.51 -10.46 -6.36
CA GLY A 516 -18.45 -9.77 -7.23
C GLY A 516 -17.83 -8.62 -8.02
N LYS A 517 -18.46 -7.44 -7.94
CA LYS A 517 -18.06 -6.24 -8.71
C LYS A 517 -16.63 -5.79 -8.43
N SER A 518 -16.12 -5.98 -7.20
CA SER A 518 -14.76 -5.61 -6.84
C SER A 518 -13.72 -6.48 -7.56
N LEU A 519 -14.01 -7.78 -7.67
CA LEU A 519 -13.18 -8.73 -8.41
C LEU A 519 -13.23 -8.49 -9.91
N GLN A 520 -14.44 -8.27 -10.45
CA GLN A 520 -14.63 -7.91 -11.87
C GLN A 520 -13.89 -6.62 -12.24
N PHE A 521 -13.91 -5.62 -11.36
CA PHE A 521 -13.14 -4.38 -11.55
C PHE A 521 -11.64 -4.66 -11.56
N GLY A 522 -11.12 -5.44 -10.61
CA GLY A 522 -9.70 -5.83 -10.56
C GLY A 522 -9.24 -6.58 -11.82
N ILE A 523 -10.05 -7.52 -12.31
CA ILE A 523 -9.81 -8.25 -13.57
C ILE A 523 -9.74 -7.26 -14.74
N THR A 524 -10.74 -6.38 -14.84
CA THR A 524 -10.81 -5.36 -15.90
C THR A 524 -9.60 -4.45 -15.90
N VAL A 525 -9.22 -3.89 -14.74
CA VAL A 525 -8.05 -3.00 -14.62
C VAL A 525 -6.77 -3.71 -15.05
N CYS A 526 -6.60 -4.98 -14.67
CA CYS A 526 -5.44 -5.78 -15.06
C CYS A 526 -5.37 -5.99 -16.59
N CYS A 527 -6.48 -6.36 -17.22
CA CYS A 527 -6.56 -6.56 -18.67
C CYS A 527 -6.33 -5.24 -19.43
N LEU A 528 -6.95 -4.14 -18.98
CA LEU A 528 -6.75 -2.82 -19.57
C LEU A 528 -5.30 -2.35 -19.44
N ALA A 529 -4.64 -2.57 -18.29
CA ALA A 529 -3.23 -2.23 -18.10
C ALA A 529 -2.31 -3.00 -19.06
N ALA A 530 -2.60 -4.28 -19.34
CA ALA A 530 -1.86 -5.07 -20.34
C ALA A 530 -2.03 -4.51 -21.76
N PHE A 531 -3.20 -3.94 -22.09
CA PHE A 531 -3.47 -3.32 -23.38
C PHE A 531 -2.92 -1.88 -23.50
N ILE A 532 -2.79 -1.13 -22.39
CA ILE A 532 -1.98 0.09 -22.35
C ILE A 532 -0.54 -0.22 -22.75
N LEU A 533 0.05 -1.26 -22.17
CA LEU A 533 1.41 -1.69 -22.50
C LEU A 533 1.54 -2.07 -23.98
N PHE A 534 0.55 -2.77 -24.54
CA PHE A 534 0.51 -3.05 -25.98
C PHE A 534 0.51 -1.75 -26.80
N GLY A 535 -0.34 -0.78 -26.45
CA GLY A 535 -0.35 0.53 -27.09
C GLY A 535 0.97 1.29 -26.95
N TYR A 536 1.60 1.19 -25.79
CA TYR A 536 2.88 1.85 -25.52
C TYR A 536 3.98 1.35 -26.43
N GLU A 537 4.12 0.02 -26.55
CA GLU A 537 5.10 -0.63 -27.44
C GLU A 537 4.91 -0.23 -28.91
N GLN A 538 3.67 0.02 -29.31
CA GLN A 538 3.31 0.48 -30.65
C GLN A 538 3.69 1.96 -30.86
N GLY A 539 3.44 2.82 -29.87
CA GLY A 539 3.67 4.26 -29.96
C GLY A 539 5.11 4.71 -29.71
N VAL A 540 5.90 3.92 -28.97
CA VAL A 540 7.20 4.37 -28.44
C VAL A 540 8.26 4.58 -29.51
N PHE A 541 8.27 3.81 -30.60
CA PHE A 541 9.31 3.94 -31.63
C PHE A 541 9.08 5.10 -32.59
N GLY A 542 7.86 5.64 -32.72
CA GLY A 542 7.59 6.70 -33.69
C GLY A 542 8.48 7.94 -33.51
N PRO A 543 8.47 8.58 -32.34
CA PRO A 543 9.36 9.71 -32.07
C PRO A 543 10.84 9.32 -31.89
N ILE A 544 11.14 8.10 -31.42
CA ILE A 544 12.52 7.63 -31.21
C ILE A 544 13.30 7.56 -32.53
N LEU A 545 12.64 7.21 -33.64
CA LEU A 545 13.29 7.17 -34.96
C LEU A 545 13.84 8.52 -35.42
N GLN A 546 13.37 9.63 -34.85
CA GLN A 546 13.86 10.99 -35.12
C GLN A 546 14.84 11.51 -34.05
N ASN A 547 15.13 10.73 -33.02
CA ASN A 547 16.01 11.14 -31.94
C ASN A 547 17.47 11.16 -32.42
N GLN A 548 18.17 12.28 -32.23
CA GLN A 548 19.54 12.47 -32.73
C GLN A 548 20.55 11.53 -32.07
N ASP A 549 20.49 11.37 -30.75
CA ASP A 549 21.38 10.44 -30.02
C ASP A 549 21.17 8.97 -30.46
N TRP A 550 19.92 8.58 -30.74
CA TRP A 550 19.60 7.26 -31.28
C TRP A 550 20.20 7.10 -32.69
N LEU A 551 19.98 8.07 -33.57
CA LEU A 551 20.53 8.06 -34.93
C LEU A 551 22.06 8.00 -34.94
N GLU A 552 22.73 8.75 -34.06
CA GLU A 552 24.19 8.74 -33.95
C GLU A 552 24.72 7.42 -33.42
N LEU A 553 24.13 6.87 -32.35
CA LEU A 553 24.58 5.61 -31.76
C LEU A 553 24.44 4.42 -32.73
N PHE A 554 23.37 4.38 -33.53
CA PHE A 554 23.10 3.30 -34.48
C PHE A 554 23.63 3.56 -35.89
N ASN A 555 24.56 4.52 -36.07
CA ASN A 555 25.20 4.87 -37.34
C ASN A 555 24.21 5.25 -38.46
N ARG A 556 23.15 6.00 -38.12
CA ARG A 556 22.12 6.52 -39.04
C ARG A 556 21.59 5.42 -39.98
N PRO A 557 20.80 4.47 -39.44
CA PRO A 557 20.32 3.33 -40.22
C PRO A 557 19.55 3.78 -41.47
N SER A 558 19.81 3.12 -42.60
CA SER A 558 19.07 3.35 -43.84
C SER A 558 17.58 3.07 -43.67
N ASP A 559 16.72 3.60 -44.54
CA ASP A 559 15.26 3.37 -44.52
C ASP A 559 14.90 1.88 -44.45
N SER A 560 15.67 1.04 -45.16
CA SER A 560 15.52 -0.41 -45.14
C SER A 560 15.81 -1.02 -43.76
N GLN A 561 16.87 -0.54 -43.09
CA GLN A 561 17.25 -0.99 -41.75
C GLN A 561 16.26 -0.49 -40.69
N THR A 562 15.81 0.76 -40.78
CA THR A 562 14.77 1.32 -39.93
C THR A 562 13.46 0.54 -40.07
N GLY A 563 13.07 0.20 -41.30
CA GLY A 563 11.93 -0.69 -41.56
C GLY A 563 12.08 -2.06 -40.91
N ILE A 564 13.25 -2.69 -40.99
CA ILE A 564 13.55 -3.98 -40.35
C ILE A 564 13.49 -3.87 -38.82
N ILE A 565 14.08 -2.82 -38.24
CA ILE A 565 14.06 -2.55 -36.80
C ILE A 565 12.61 -2.46 -36.32
N VAL A 566 11.76 -1.68 -37.00
CA VAL A 566 10.35 -1.55 -36.60
C VAL A 566 9.61 -2.88 -36.79
N ALA A 567 9.78 -3.56 -37.92
CA ALA A 567 9.02 -4.76 -38.29
C ALA A 567 9.39 -6.04 -37.52
N CYS A 568 10.62 -6.19 -37.04
CA CYS A 568 11.06 -7.41 -36.33
C CYS A 568 10.28 -7.68 -35.03
N TYR A 569 9.73 -6.63 -34.41
CA TYR A 569 8.80 -6.75 -33.28
C TYR A 569 7.54 -7.55 -33.66
N ASN A 570 6.96 -7.31 -34.83
CA ASN A 570 5.78 -8.04 -35.31
C ASN A 570 6.09 -9.52 -35.61
N LEU A 571 7.33 -9.81 -36.04
CA LEU A 571 7.81 -11.19 -36.17
C LEU A 571 7.87 -11.88 -34.81
N GLY A 572 8.34 -11.19 -33.78
CA GLY A 572 8.27 -11.65 -32.39
C GLY A 572 6.82 -11.92 -31.95
N CYS A 573 5.89 -10.99 -32.20
CA CYS A 573 4.47 -11.16 -31.90
C CYS A 573 3.88 -12.41 -32.56
N MET A 574 4.23 -12.65 -33.82
CA MET A 574 3.83 -13.84 -34.54
C MET A 574 4.28 -15.13 -33.85
N VAL A 575 5.55 -15.19 -33.41
CA VAL A 575 6.09 -16.33 -32.65
C VAL A 575 5.39 -16.45 -31.30
N GLY A 576 5.14 -15.33 -30.61
CA GLY A 576 4.38 -15.30 -29.36
C GLY A 576 2.99 -15.90 -29.48
N CYS A 577 2.25 -15.58 -30.56
CA CYS A 577 0.94 -16.18 -30.84
C CYS A 577 1.02 -17.69 -31.11
N LEU A 578 2.08 -18.17 -31.77
CA LEU A 578 2.30 -19.61 -31.99
C LEU A 578 2.64 -20.34 -30.68
N VAL A 579 3.42 -19.71 -29.81
CA VAL A 579 3.70 -20.23 -28.47
C VAL A 579 2.42 -20.26 -27.63
N ALA A 580 1.59 -19.21 -27.69
CA ALA A 580 0.28 -19.17 -27.05
C ALA A 580 -0.61 -20.32 -27.52
N PHE A 581 -0.58 -20.61 -28.82
CA PHE A 581 -1.35 -21.70 -29.40
C PHE A 581 -0.91 -23.08 -28.88
N ILE A 582 0.40 -23.35 -28.82
CA ILE A 582 0.92 -24.67 -28.43
C ILE A 582 0.86 -24.90 -26.91
N VAL A 583 1.13 -23.85 -26.13
CA VAL A 583 1.38 -23.95 -24.69
C VAL A 583 0.24 -23.38 -23.86
N GLY A 584 -0.57 -22.46 -24.42
CA GLY A 584 -1.56 -21.69 -23.68
C GLY A 584 -2.66 -22.52 -23.02
N GLU A 585 -3.03 -23.65 -23.61
CA GLU A 585 -4.02 -24.55 -23.01
C GLU A 585 -3.43 -25.39 -21.87
N ARG A 586 -2.11 -25.68 -21.87
CA ARG A 586 -1.48 -26.42 -20.77
C ARG A 586 -1.17 -25.55 -19.56
N THR A 587 -0.89 -24.27 -19.78
CA THR A 587 -0.45 -23.36 -18.70
C THR A 587 -1.58 -22.68 -17.96
N GLY A 588 -2.78 -22.61 -18.53
CA GLY A 588 -3.84 -21.71 -18.06
C GLY A 588 -3.59 -20.27 -18.48
N ARG A 589 -4.59 -19.40 -18.29
CA ARG A 589 -4.54 -18.01 -18.76
C ARG A 589 -3.67 -17.16 -17.84
N ARG A 590 -3.74 -17.38 -16.52
CA ARG A 590 -2.97 -16.61 -15.53
C ARG A 590 -1.45 -16.75 -15.73
N ARG A 591 -0.98 -17.99 -15.84
CA ARG A 591 0.46 -18.26 -16.04
C ARG A 591 0.93 -17.82 -17.42
N ALA A 592 0.10 -17.92 -18.45
CA ALA A 592 0.43 -17.42 -19.78
C ALA A 592 0.66 -15.90 -19.78
N ILE A 593 -0.15 -15.13 -19.04
CA ILE A 593 0.05 -13.69 -18.88
C ILE A 593 1.38 -13.39 -18.15
N TRP A 594 1.75 -14.14 -17.11
CA TRP A 594 3.06 -13.97 -16.45
C TRP A 594 4.24 -14.24 -17.36
N ILE A 595 4.19 -15.34 -18.11
CA ILE A 595 5.23 -15.69 -19.08
C ILE A 595 5.35 -14.57 -20.12
N ALA A 596 4.21 -14.07 -20.62
CA ALA A 596 4.16 -12.97 -21.57
C ALA A 596 4.85 -11.70 -21.05
N MET A 597 4.49 -11.26 -19.84
CA MET A 597 5.08 -10.06 -19.22
C MET A 597 6.56 -10.25 -18.92
N THR A 598 7.00 -11.46 -18.56
CA THR A 598 8.42 -11.77 -18.34
C THR A 598 9.23 -11.59 -19.63
N PHE A 599 8.72 -12.09 -20.76
CA PHE A 599 9.36 -11.84 -22.07
C PHE A 599 9.41 -10.35 -22.42
N VAL A 600 8.36 -9.59 -22.11
CA VAL A 600 8.37 -8.12 -22.30
C VAL A 600 9.47 -7.47 -21.44
N VAL A 601 9.58 -7.79 -20.15
CA VAL A 601 10.61 -7.23 -19.26
C VAL A 601 12.02 -7.54 -19.77
N ILE A 602 12.28 -8.79 -20.16
CA ILE A 602 13.58 -9.20 -20.70
C ILE A 602 13.88 -8.43 -22.00
N GLY A 603 12.95 -8.44 -22.96
CA GLY A 603 13.18 -7.81 -24.26
C GLY A 603 13.34 -6.29 -24.17
N THR A 604 12.60 -5.63 -23.29
CA THR A 604 12.68 -4.17 -23.07
C THR A 604 13.98 -3.77 -22.38
N THR A 605 14.47 -4.58 -21.44
CA THR A 605 15.79 -4.42 -20.82
C THR A 605 16.90 -4.52 -21.88
N LEU A 606 16.82 -5.49 -22.78
CA LEU A 606 17.77 -5.63 -23.89
C LEU A 606 17.70 -4.45 -24.87
N GLN A 607 16.49 -3.97 -25.20
CA GLN A 607 16.34 -2.79 -26.05
C GLN A 607 16.94 -1.53 -25.40
N ALA A 608 16.65 -1.28 -24.11
CA ALA A 608 17.14 -0.10 -23.39
C ALA A 608 18.67 -0.12 -23.16
N THR A 609 19.29 -1.30 -23.17
CA THR A 609 20.75 -1.47 -22.99
C THR A 609 21.49 -1.67 -24.32
N SER A 610 20.82 -1.47 -25.46
CA SER A 610 21.41 -1.72 -26.77
C SER A 610 22.44 -0.68 -27.22
N PHE A 611 23.50 -1.15 -27.89
CA PHE A 611 24.61 -0.33 -28.43
C PHE A 611 24.82 -0.52 -29.94
N HIS A 612 24.17 -1.50 -30.55
CA HIS A 612 24.25 -1.78 -31.98
C HIS A 612 22.95 -2.43 -32.46
N VAL A 613 22.65 -2.32 -33.76
CA VAL A 613 21.34 -2.67 -34.34
C VAL A 613 20.95 -4.12 -34.06
N ALA A 614 21.88 -5.08 -34.13
CA ALA A 614 21.57 -6.49 -33.87
C ALA A 614 21.06 -6.73 -32.43
N HIS A 615 21.67 -6.08 -31.43
CA HIS A 615 21.22 -6.16 -30.03
C HIS A 615 19.80 -5.57 -29.87
N LEU A 616 19.53 -4.42 -30.51
CA LEU A 616 18.21 -3.81 -30.51
C LEU A 616 17.15 -4.72 -31.15
N VAL A 617 17.48 -5.35 -32.29
CA VAL A 617 16.60 -6.29 -33.02
C VAL A 617 16.28 -7.52 -32.17
N VAL A 618 17.27 -8.11 -31.49
CA VAL A 618 17.03 -9.25 -30.58
C VAL A 618 16.08 -8.86 -29.45
N GLY A 619 16.31 -7.71 -28.81
CA GLY A 619 15.43 -7.20 -27.77
C GLY A 619 13.99 -6.99 -28.27
N ARG A 620 13.82 -6.48 -29.49
CA ARG A 620 12.50 -6.28 -30.11
C ARG A 620 11.77 -7.57 -30.43
N ILE A 621 12.48 -8.59 -30.91
CA ILE A 621 11.88 -9.92 -31.15
C ILE A 621 11.41 -10.53 -29.83
N ILE A 622 12.21 -10.45 -28.77
CA ILE A 622 11.87 -11.00 -27.45
C ILE A 622 10.67 -10.27 -26.84
N THR A 623 10.65 -8.94 -26.88
CA THR A 623 9.48 -8.16 -26.46
C THR A 623 8.25 -8.52 -27.28
N GLY A 624 8.42 -8.68 -28.60
CA GLY A 624 7.37 -9.13 -29.50
C GLY A 624 6.79 -10.50 -29.08
N ILE A 625 7.60 -11.48 -28.71
CA ILE A 625 7.12 -12.79 -28.23
C ILE A 625 6.19 -12.63 -27.03
N GLY A 626 6.61 -11.82 -26.05
CA GLY A 626 5.76 -11.51 -24.90
C GLY A 626 4.46 -10.82 -25.31
N THR A 627 4.52 -9.88 -26.25
CA THR A 627 3.33 -9.17 -26.74
C THR A 627 2.40 -10.06 -27.56
N GLY A 628 2.90 -10.98 -28.37
CA GLY A 628 2.07 -11.97 -29.05
C GLY A 628 1.32 -12.86 -28.06
N LEU A 629 2.02 -13.33 -27.03
CA LEU A 629 1.43 -14.17 -25.99
C LEU A 629 0.34 -13.41 -25.22
N LYS A 630 0.59 -12.16 -24.79
CA LYS A 630 -0.42 -11.38 -24.05
C LYS A 630 -1.64 -11.02 -24.91
N THR A 631 -1.44 -10.63 -26.17
CA THR A 631 -2.53 -10.20 -27.07
C THR A 631 -3.43 -11.37 -27.50
N ALA A 632 -2.91 -12.60 -27.47
CA ALA A 632 -3.71 -13.81 -27.62
C ALA A 632 -4.46 -14.15 -26.32
N THR A 633 -3.82 -14.07 -25.16
CA THR A 633 -4.37 -14.60 -23.89
C THR A 633 -5.30 -13.63 -23.16
N VAL A 634 -5.00 -12.33 -23.10
CA VAL A 634 -5.72 -11.36 -22.25
C VAL A 634 -7.18 -11.16 -22.67
N PRO A 635 -7.53 -10.97 -23.96
CA PRO A 635 -8.93 -10.83 -24.37
C PRO A 635 -9.74 -12.09 -24.07
N MET A 636 -9.13 -13.28 -24.25
CA MET A 636 -9.76 -14.54 -23.91
C MET A 636 -10.07 -14.61 -22.42
N TYR A 637 -9.05 -14.33 -21.59
CA TYR A 637 -9.18 -14.29 -20.13
C TYR A 637 -10.28 -13.32 -19.68
N GLN A 638 -10.35 -12.11 -20.25
CA GLN A 638 -11.40 -11.15 -19.93
C GLN A 638 -12.78 -11.65 -20.37
N SER A 639 -12.89 -12.25 -21.56
CA SER A 639 -14.17 -12.74 -22.10
C SER A 639 -14.74 -13.95 -21.34
N GLU A 640 -13.85 -14.79 -20.79
CA GLU A 640 -14.18 -15.99 -20.00
C GLU A 640 -14.56 -15.65 -18.54
N LEU A 641 -14.21 -14.45 -18.05
CA LEU A 641 -14.49 -13.98 -16.67
C LEU A 641 -15.54 -12.86 -16.59
N CYS A 642 -16.08 -12.41 -17.73
CA CYS A 642 -17.12 -11.38 -17.75
C CYS A 642 -18.48 -11.94 -18.12
N THR A 643 -19.53 -11.27 -17.65
CA THR A 643 -20.91 -11.63 -18.00
C THR A 643 -21.20 -11.38 -19.49
N PRO A 644 -22.05 -12.18 -20.14
CA PRO A 644 -22.38 -12.03 -21.57
C PRO A 644 -22.87 -10.63 -21.96
N THR A 645 -23.59 -9.94 -21.06
CA THR A 645 -24.15 -8.60 -21.28
C THR A 645 -23.10 -7.48 -21.24
N SER A 646 -21.95 -7.70 -20.60
CA SER A 646 -20.89 -6.70 -20.44
C SER A 646 -19.66 -6.97 -21.30
N ARG A 647 -19.53 -8.19 -21.86
CA ARG A 647 -18.40 -8.67 -22.66
C ARG A 647 -18.03 -7.74 -23.82
N GLY A 648 -18.98 -7.41 -24.68
CA GLY A 648 -18.74 -6.58 -25.86
C GLY A 648 -18.15 -5.21 -25.51
N ARG A 649 -18.67 -4.58 -24.44
CA ARG A 649 -18.18 -3.29 -23.93
C ARG A 649 -16.79 -3.39 -23.31
N LEU A 650 -16.54 -4.40 -22.47
CA LEU A 650 -15.25 -4.56 -21.78
C LEU A 650 -14.12 -4.89 -22.76
N VAL A 651 -14.35 -5.80 -23.70
CA VAL A 651 -13.35 -6.13 -24.74
C VAL A 651 -13.13 -4.95 -25.70
N SER A 652 -14.18 -4.18 -26.01
CA SER A 652 -14.01 -2.93 -26.78
C SER A 652 -13.21 -1.86 -26.02
N ALA A 653 -13.29 -1.85 -24.69
CA ALA A 653 -12.51 -0.92 -23.86
C ALA A 653 -11.00 -1.23 -23.93
N GLU A 654 -10.59 -2.49 -24.05
CA GLU A 654 -9.18 -2.86 -24.24
C GLU A 654 -8.55 -2.09 -25.42
N VAL A 655 -9.30 -1.96 -26.52
CA VAL A 655 -8.88 -1.24 -27.74
C VAL A 655 -8.72 0.26 -27.53
N LEU A 656 -9.60 0.89 -26.74
CA LEU A 656 -9.45 2.28 -26.34
C LEU A 656 -8.14 2.49 -25.56
N PHE A 657 -7.83 1.56 -24.67
CA PHE A 657 -6.62 1.62 -23.84
C PHE A 657 -5.32 1.35 -24.62
N VAL A 658 -5.38 0.66 -25.77
CA VAL A 658 -4.29 0.69 -26.76
C VAL A 658 -4.03 2.12 -27.23
N GLY A 659 -5.09 2.87 -27.56
CA GLY A 659 -4.99 4.27 -27.95
C GLY A 659 -4.36 5.14 -26.86
N VAL A 660 -4.78 4.95 -25.61
CA VAL A 660 -4.20 5.63 -24.43
C VAL A 660 -2.69 5.32 -24.33
N GLY A 661 -2.30 4.06 -24.49
CA GLY A 661 -0.89 3.65 -24.47
C GLY A 661 -0.05 4.32 -25.56
N ILE A 662 -0.57 4.38 -26.79
CA ILE A 662 0.10 5.04 -27.92
C ILE A 662 0.30 6.53 -27.62
N VAL A 663 -0.76 7.22 -27.18
CA VAL A 663 -0.73 8.65 -26.86
C VAL A 663 0.27 8.92 -25.73
N PHE A 664 0.25 8.11 -24.67
CA PHE A 664 1.17 8.25 -23.54
C PHE A 664 2.63 8.08 -23.99
N ALA A 665 2.94 7.07 -24.81
CA ALA A 665 4.28 6.87 -25.34
C ALA A 665 4.75 8.05 -26.21
N TYR A 666 3.87 8.59 -27.06
CA TYR A 666 4.17 9.72 -27.93
C TYR A 666 4.52 10.99 -27.14
N TRP A 667 3.66 11.37 -26.18
CA TRP A 667 3.90 12.56 -25.37
C TRP A 667 5.06 12.40 -24.38
N PHE A 668 5.25 11.19 -23.85
CA PHE A 668 6.41 10.90 -23.01
C PHE A 668 7.72 11.06 -23.78
N ASN A 669 7.80 10.50 -25.00
CA ASN A 669 8.96 10.69 -25.87
C ASN A 669 9.17 12.17 -26.25
N PHE A 670 8.09 12.91 -26.54
CA PHE A 670 8.19 14.34 -26.80
C PHE A 670 8.76 15.11 -25.60
N GLY A 671 8.32 14.80 -24.37
CA GLY A 671 8.92 15.36 -23.15
C GLY A 671 10.41 15.01 -23.00
N MET A 672 10.77 13.76 -23.30
CA MET A 672 12.16 13.30 -23.24
C MET A 672 13.04 13.93 -24.34
N SER A 673 12.45 14.43 -25.43
CA SER A 673 13.21 15.11 -26.50
C SER A 673 13.93 16.39 -26.03
N PHE A 674 13.45 17.02 -24.96
CA PHE A 674 14.07 18.22 -24.37
C PHE A 674 15.28 17.93 -23.46
N VAL A 675 15.44 16.68 -23.01
CA VAL A 675 16.49 16.29 -22.05
C VAL A 675 17.83 16.05 -22.75
N GLY A 676 17.81 15.52 -23.98
CA GLY A 676 19.00 15.15 -24.74
C GLY A 676 19.77 13.96 -24.15
N GLY A 677 20.74 13.44 -24.91
CA GLY A 677 21.61 12.36 -24.49
C GLY A 677 20.97 10.97 -24.58
N PRO A 678 21.71 9.90 -24.21
CA PRO A 678 21.24 8.52 -24.31
C PRO A 678 19.97 8.22 -23.50
N ILE A 679 19.71 9.00 -22.44
CA ILE A 679 18.53 8.84 -21.60
C ILE A 679 17.22 9.16 -22.35
N ALA A 680 17.29 10.06 -23.35
CA ALA A 680 16.12 10.55 -24.08
C ALA A 680 15.37 9.44 -24.83
N TRP A 681 16.06 8.40 -25.30
CA TRP A 681 15.45 7.26 -25.98
C TRP A 681 15.48 5.97 -25.14
N ARG A 682 16.43 5.81 -24.22
CA ARG A 682 16.52 4.60 -23.37
C ARG A 682 15.44 4.54 -22.30
N LEU A 683 15.12 5.67 -21.66
CA LEU A 683 14.13 5.71 -20.59
C LEU A 683 12.70 5.40 -21.09
N PRO A 684 12.22 5.98 -22.22
CA PRO A 684 10.95 5.57 -22.82
C PRO A 684 10.89 4.07 -23.12
N ILE A 685 11.97 3.47 -23.62
CA ILE A 685 12.01 2.03 -23.86
C ILE A 685 11.93 1.25 -22.53
N ALA A 686 12.69 1.66 -21.52
CA ALA A 686 12.72 1.00 -20.21
C ALA A 686 11.39 1.09 -19.45
N LEU A 687 10.60 2.16 -19.68
CA LEU A 687 9.31 2.37 -19.02
C LEU A 687 8.29 1.25 -19.31
N GLN A 688 8.44 0.54 -20.43
CA GLN A 688 7.64 -0.65 -20.75
C GLN A 688 7.72 -1.73 -19.67
N ALA A 689 8.90 -1.91 -19.06
CA ALA A 689 9.10 -2.88 -18.00
C ALA A 689 8.26 -2.56 -16.74
N LEU A 690 8.03 -1.27 -16.46
CA LEU A 690 7.20 -0.85 -15.32
C LEU A 690 5.76 -1.33 -15.47
N PHE A 691 5.16 -1.14 -16.65
CA PHE A 691 3.80 -1.62 -16.92
C PHE A 691 3.72 -3.15 -16.88
N ALA A 692 4.75 -3.84 -17.39
CA ALA A 692 4.80 -5.30 -17.36
C ALA A 692 4.90 -5.86 -15.93
N VAL A 693 5.73 -5.26 -15.07
CA VAL A 693 5.85 -5.64 -13.64
C VAL A 693 4.53 -5.38 -12.89
N LEU A 694 3.88 -4.26 -13.16
CA LEU A 694 2.57 -3.95 -12.57
C LEU A 694 1.52 -5.01 -12.92
N VAL A 695 1.46 -5.45 -14.19
CA VAL A 695 0.55 -6.53 -14.60
C VAL A 695 0.93 -7.85 -13.91
N ILE A 696 2.22 -8.20 -13.80
CA ILE A 696 2.65 -9.40 -13.09
C ILE A 696 2.11 -9.42 -11.65
N ILE A 697 2.24 -8.31 -10.93
CA ILE A 697 1.77 -8.16 -9.54
C ILE A 697 0.25 -8.29 -9.47
N LEU A 698 -0.50 -7.61 -10.34
CA LEU A 698 -1.96 -7.66 -10.34
C LEU A 698 -2.49 -9.08 -10.58
N VAL A 699 -1.88 -9.82 -11.50
CA VAL A 699 -2.29 -11.18 -11.87
C VAL A 699 -2.14 -12.19 -10.70
N PHE A 700 -1.29 -11.93 -9.69
CA PHE A 700 -1.21 -12.79 -8.48
C PHE A 700 -2.52 -12.86 -7.71
N ALA A 701 -3.28 -11.77 -7.66
CA ALA A 701 -4.51 -11.67 -6.87
C ALA A 701 -5.76 -12.12 -7.64
N LEU A 702 -5.64 -12.48 -8.93
CA LEU A 702 -6.77 -12.80 -9.79
C LEU A 702 -6.99 -14.32 -9.97
N PRO A 703 -8.25 -14.75 -10.14
CA PRO A 703 -8.60 -16.16 -10.31
C PRO A 703 -8.20 -16.68 -11.71
N GLU A 704 -8.21 -17.99 -11.89
CA GLU A 704 -8.02 -18.60 -13.22
C GLU A 704 -9.35 -18.69 -13.98
N SER A 705 -9.31 -18.85 -15.29
CA SER A 705 -10.52 -19.01 -16.10
C SER A 705 -11.37 -20.24 -15.69
N PRO A 706 -12.68 -20.08 -15.42
CA PRO A 706 -13.59 -21.19 -15.12
C PRO A 706 -13.61 -22.24 -16.23
N ARG A 707 -13.65 -21.81 -17.50
CA ARG A 707 -13.66 -22.70 -18.66
C ARG A 707 -12.42 -23.59 -18.70
N TRP A 708 -11.25 -23.00 -18.45
CA TRP A 708 -9.99 -23.75 -18.41
C TRP A 708 -9.98 -24.77 -17.25
N LEU A 709 -10.52 -24.39 -16.09
CA LEU A 709 -10.61 -25.28 -14.92
C LEU A 709 -11.54 -26.48 -15.17
N PHE A 710 -12.71 -26.26 -15.78
CA PHE A 710 -13.61 -27.36 -16.18
C PHE A 710 -12.95 -28.31 -17.17
N ASN A 711 -12.26 -27.80 -18.19
CA ASN A 711 -11.56 -28.62 -19.20
C ASN A 711 -10.43 -29.49 -18.60
N HIS A 712 -9.88 -29.09 -17.45
CA HIS A 712 -8.84 -29.84 -16.73
C HIS A 712 -9.38 -30.69 -15.57
N GLY A 713 -10.70 -30.89 -15.48
CA GLY A 713 -11.34 -31.70 -14.44
C GLY A 713 -11.29 -31.08 -13.04
N ARG A 714 -11.00 -29.78 -12.92
CA ARG A 714 -10.94 -29.03 -11.64
C ARG A 714 -12.27 -28.33 -11.37
N GLU A 715 -13.34 -29.11 -11.37
CA GLU A 715 -14.72 -28.62 -11.32
C GLU A 715 -15.04 -27.80 -10.05
N ALA A 716 -14.55 -28.23 -8.88
CA ALA A 716 -14.76 -27.51 -7.63
C ALA A 716 -14.20 -26.08 -7.67
N GLU A 717 -13.00 -25.90 -8.23
CA GLU A 717 -12.36 -24.58 -8.36
C GLU A 717 -13.00 -23.71 -9.45
N ALA A 718 -13.56 -24.35 -10.49
CA ALA A 718 -14.27 -23.66 -11.55
C ALA A 718 -15.58 -23.04 -11.02
N ILE A 719 -16.35 -23.83 -10.25
CA ILE A 719 -17.58 -23.38 -9.57
C ILE A 719 -17.23 -22.26 -8.58
N GLU A 720 -16.18 -22.44 -7.78
CA GLU A 720 -15.73 -21.41 -6.84
C GLU A 720 -15.39 -20.08 -7.55
N THR A 721 -14.78 -20.15 -8.74
CA THR A 721 -14.46 -18.95 -9.52
C THR A 721 -15.71 -18.29 -10.08
N LEU A 722 -16.67 -19.07 -10.60
CA LEU A 722 -17.95 -18.54 -11.08
C LEU A 722 -18.72 -17.85 -9.93
N CYS A 723 -18.76 -18.46 -8.76
CA CYS A 723 -19.33 -17.89 -7.55
C CYS A 723 -18.63 -16.59 -7.14
N ALA A 724 -17.29 -16.59 -7.12
CA ALA A 724 -16.50 -15.43 -6.72
C ALA A 724 -16.67 -14.23 -7.67
N VAL A 725 -16.76 -14.48 -8.97
CA VAL A 725 -16.93 -13.44 -10.00
C VAL A 725 -18.35 -12.87 -9.98
N ASN A 726 -19.37 -13.69 -9.74
CA ASN A 726 -20.77 -13.28 -9.82
C ASN A 726 -21.40 -12.93 -8.46
N ASP A 727 -20.71 -13.18 -7.35
CA ASP A 727 -21.20 -12.99 -5.97
C ASP A 727 -22.46 -13.82 -5.69
N MET A 728 -22.41 -15.11 -6.07
CA MET A 728 -23.53 -16.04 -6.05
C MET A 728 -23.13 -17.37 -5.41
N GLN A 729 -24.10 -18.08 -4.85
CA GLN A 729 -23.92 -19.40 -4.26
C GLN A 729 -23.85 -20.49 -5.35
N PRO A 730 -23.19 -21.63 -5.08
CA PRO A 730 -23.13 -22.74 -6.03
C PRO A 730 -24.51 -23.30 -6.43
N THR A 731 -25.53 -23.08 -5.60
CA THR A 731 -26.91 -23.54 -5.81
C THR A 731 -27.74 -22.59 -6.67
N ASP A 732 -27.24 -21.39 -7.00
CA ASP A 732 -27.99 -20.43 -7.81
C ASP A 732 -28.22 -20.93 -9.23
N GLU A 733 -29.44 -20.74 -9.74
CA GLU A 733 -29.88 -21.19 -11.08
C GLU A 733 -28.99 -20.64 -12.21
N PHE A 734 -28.47 -19.42 -12.04
CA PHE A 734 -27.52 -18.81 -12.96
C PHE A 734 -26.17 -19.55 -12.99
N ILE A 735 -25.63 -19.95 -11.83
CA ILE A 735 -24.35 -20.68 -11.76
C ILE A 735 -24.49 -22.10 -12.30
N GLN A 736 -25.63 -22.75 -12.03
CA GLN A 736 -25.92 -24.09 -12.56
C GLN A 736 -26.11 -24.08 -14.08
N SER A 737 -26.81 -23.08 -14.63
CA SER A 737 -26.99 -22.94 -16.08
C SER A 737 -25.67 -22.63 -16.80
N GLU A 738 -24.83 -21.74 -16.24
CA GLU A 738 -23.48 -21.48 -16.79
C GLU A 738 -22.57 -22.72 -16.72
N ARG A 739 -22.61 -23.48 -15.61
CA ARG A 739 -21.88 -24.76 -15.48
C ARG A 739 -22.32 -25.74 -16.56
N ALA A 740 -23.63 -25.94 -16.74
CA ALA A 740 -24.17 -26.85 -17.72
C ALA A 740 -23.79 -26.44 -19.15
N ALA A 741 -23.87 -25.15 -19.47
CA ALA A 741 -23.47 -24.61 -20.77
C ALA A 741 -21.98 -24.85 -21.06
N ILE A 742 -21.09 -24.60 -20.09
CA ILE A 742 -19.65 -24.82 -20.25
C ILE A 742 -19.32 -26.31 -20.42
N LEU A 743 -19.91 -27.20 -19.61
CA LEU A 743 -19.67 -28.64 -19.72
C LEU A 743 -20.20 -29.21 -21.04
N GLN A 744 -21.40 -28.79 -21.47
CA GLN A 744 -21.95 -29.19 -22.76
C GLN A 744 -21.08 -28.71 -23.93
N ALA A 745 -20.51 -27.50 -23.84
CA ALA A 745 -19.55 -27.01 -24.84
C ALA A 745 -18.26 -27.83 -24.88
N ILE A 746 -17.73 -28.24 -23.71
CA ILE A 746 -16.52 -29.08 -23.62
C ILE A 746 -16.80 -30.50 -24.12
N GLU A 747 -17.96 -31.08 -23.83
CA GLU A 747 -18.35 -32.41 -24.35
C GLU A 747 -18.57 -32.40 -25.88
N ALA A 748 -19.09 -31.29 -26.41
CA ALA A 748 -19.22 -31.07 -27.84
C ALA A 748 -17.87 -30.81 -28.55
N GLU A 749 -16.83 -30.38 -27.82
CA GLU A 749 -15.46 -30.21 -28.33
C GLU A 749 -14.81 -31.59 -28.61
N THR A 750 -15.05 -32.14 -29.81
CA THR A 750 -14.35 -33.34 -30.26
C THR A 750 -12.87 -32.99 -30.51
N ARG A 751 -11.91 -33.72 -29.92
CA ARG A 751 -10.45 -33.58 -30.19
C ARG A 751 -10.14 -33.82 -31.67
N GLY A 752 -10.29 -32.80 -32.50
CA GLY A 752 -10.18 -32.87 -33.96
C GLY A 752 -9.33 -31.73 -34.52
N THR A 753 -8.52 -32.05 -35.53
CA THR A 753 -7.61 -31.11 -36.20
C THR A 753 -8.33 -29.98 -36.94
N ILE A 754 -7.85 -28.75 -36.75
CA ILE A 754 -8.17 -27.42 -37.36
C ILE A 754 -8.78 -27.41 -38.77
N PHE A 755 -8.33 -28.31 -39.65
CA PHE A 755 -8.70 -28.32 -41.07
C PHE A 755 -9.74 -29.40 -41.44
N LYS A 756 -10.38 -30.07 -40.47
CA LYS A 756 -11.48 -30.99 -40.77
C LYS A 756 -12.70 -30.23 -41.30
N ARG A 757 -13.35 -30.78 -42.34
CA ARG A 757 -14.70 -30.39 -42.75
C ARG A 757 -15.69 -30.93 -41.69
N ASP A 758 -15.97 -30.10 -40.71
CA ASP A 758 -16.89 -30.41 -39.62
C ASP A 758 -18.24 -29.69 -39.80
N LYS A 759 -19.29 -30.19 -39.12
CA LYS A 759 -20.67 -29.67 -39.15
C LYS A 759 -20.73 -28.17 -38.78
N ASN A 760 -19.79 -27.70 -37.94
CA ASN A 760 -19.68 -26.31 -37.49
C ASN A 760 -18.87 -25.38 -38.42
N ARG A 761 -18.37 -25.88 -39.56
CA ARG A 761 -17.55 -25.12 -40.54
C ARG A 761 -16.34 -24.39 -39.92
N THR A 762 -15.68 -25.02 -38.95
CA THR A 762 -14.53 -24.51 -38.19
C THR A 762 -13.47 -23.81 -39.06
N GLY A 763 -13.01 -24.44 -40.15
CA GLY A 763 -12.03 -23.85 -41.05
C GLY A 763 -12.49 -22.56 -41.76
N TYR A 764 -13.79 -22.41 -42.05
CA TYR A 764 -14.35 -21.19 -42.62
C TYR A 764 -14.37 -20.05 -41.60
N ARG A 765 -14.68 -20.34 -40.34
CA ARG A 765 -14.66 -19.34 -39.26
C ARG A 765 -13.24 -18.86 -38.94
N VAL A 766 -12.27 -19.78 -38.89
CA VAL A 766 -10.83 -19.44 -38.75
C VAL A 766 -10.36 -18.55 -39.90
N PHE A 767 -10.77 -18.87 -41.13
CA PHE A 767 -10.49 -18.04 -42.30
C PHE A 767 -11.09 -16.63 -42.19
N LEU A 768 -12.38 -16.49 -41.82
CA LEU A 768 -13.02 -15.19 -41.63
C LEU A 768 -12.35 -14.36 -40.53
N ALA A 769 -12.02 -14.98 -39.41
CA ALA A 769 -11.32 -14.31 -38.34
C ALA A 769 -9.95 -13.83 -38.85
N TRP A 770 -9.14 -14.68 -39.51
CA TRP A 770 -7.84 -14.27 -40.05
C TRP A 770 -7.97 -13.12 -41.04
N LEU A 771 -8.96 -13.19 -41.92
CA LEU A 771 -9.25 -12.16 -42.91
C LEU A 771 -9.58 -10.82 -42.26
N ILE A 772 -10.29 -10.79 -41.12
CA ILE A 772 -10.59 -9.53 -40.44
C ILE A 772 -9.39 -8.88 -39.74
N GLN A 773 -8.47 -9.68 -39.18
CA GLN A 773 -7.20 -9.13 -38.68
C GLN A 773 -6.31 -8.64 -39.80
N LEU A 774 -6.36 -9.29 -40.97
CA LEU A 774 -5.65 -8.82 -42.15
C LEU A 774 -6.18 -7.46 -42.61
N VAL A 775 -7.51 -7.28 -42.66
CA VAL A 775 -8.15 -5.98 -42.98
C VAL A 775 -7.69 -4.89 -42.02
N ASN A 776 -7.66 -5.19 -40.72
CA ASN A 776 -7.22 -4.23 -39.71
C ASN A 776 -5.80 -3.71 -39.97
N GLN A 777 -4.87 -4.59 -40.33
CA GLN A 777 -3.45 -4.24 -40.53
C GLN A 777 -3.16 -3.65 -41.92
N ILE A 778 -3.77 -4.19 -42.98
CA ILE A 778 -3.60 -3.72 -44.38
C ILE A 778 -4.34 -2.40 -44.64
N SER A 779 -5.16 -1.92 -43.70
CA SER A 779 -5.80 -0.60 -43.76
C SER A 779 -4.80 0.58 -43.80
N GLY A 780 -3.54 0.37 -43.41
CA GLY A 780 -2.47 1.37 -43.40
C GLY A 780 -2.13 1.94 -42.01
N ILE A 781 -2.76 1.45 -40.94
CA ILE A 781 -2.63 2.04 -39.59
C ILE A 781 -1.20 2.07 -39.05
N ASN A 782 -0.43 0.99 -39.23
CA ASN A 782 0.94 0.91 -38.69
C ASN A 782 1.87 1.95 -39.32
N MET A 783 1.61 2.33 -40.58
CA MET A 783 2.38 3.38 -41.22
C MET A 783 2.10 4.74 -40.56
N VAL A 784 0.83 5.04 -40.24
CA VAL A 784 0.48 6.27 -39.51
C VAL A 784 1.02 6.22 -38.08
N VAL A 785 0.88 5.10 -37.37
CA VAL A 785 1.28 5.01 -35.96
C VAL A 785 2.79 5.07 -35.76
N TYR A 786 3.60 4.48 -36.65
CA TYR A 786 5.06 4.45 -36.49
C TYR A 786 5.80 5.57 -37.23
N TYR A 787 5.29 6.04 -38.36
CA TYR A 787 6.05 6.92 -39.26
C TYR A 787 5.43 8.31 -39.42
N ILE A 788 4.32 8.64 -38.73
CA ILE A 788 3.71 9.98 -38.90
C ILE A 788 4.69 11.14 -38.66
N PRO A 789 5.60 11.12 -37.67
CA PRO A 789 6.54 12.23 -37.49
C PRO A 789 7.49 12.37 -38.69
N THR A 790 7.99 11.25 -39.22
CA THR A 790 8.86 11.22 -40.41
C THR A 790 8.11 11.68 -41.65
N VAL A 791 6.86 11.25 -41.84
CA VAL A 791 6.02 11.69 -42.97
C VAL A 791 5.77 13.20 -42.92
N LEU A 792 5.53 13.77 -41.74
CA LEU A 792 5.34 15.21 -41.57
C LEU A 792 6.63 16.01 -41.80
N GLU A 793 7.78 15.44 -41.49
CA GLU A 793 9.07 16.05 -41.76
C GLU A 793 9.44 15.98 -43.25
N GLU A 794 9.49 14.77 -43.82
CA GLU A 794 10.01 14.53 -45.17
C GLU A 794 9.04 14.89 -46.28
N ASN A 795 7.74 14.59 -46.12
CA ASN A 795 6.75 14.77 -47.19
C ASN A 795 5.99 16.10 -47.08
N VAL A 796 5.92 16.67 -45.87
CA VAL A 796 5.21 17.94 -45.59
C VAL A 796 6.18 19.10 -45.36
N GLY A 797 7.45 18.83 -45.01
CA GLY A 797 8.47 19.86 -44.82
C GLY A 797 8.44 20.53 -43.44
N MET A 798 7.85 19.87 -42.44
CA MET A 798 7.78 20.40 -41.07
C MET A 798 9.10 20.18 -40.31
N THR A 799 9.43 21.10 -39.39
CA THR A 799 10.53 20.91 -38.43
C THR A 799 10.25 19.72 -37.49
N VAL A 800 11.27 18.98 -37.07
CA VAL A 800 11.18 17.84 -36.13
C VAL A 800 10.23 18.09 -34.94
N GLN A 801 10.38 19.23 -34.23
CA GLN A 801 9.54 19.55 -33.08
C GLN A 801 8.06 19.72 -33.44
N ARG A 802 7.76 20.40 -34.55
CA ARG A 802 6.37 20.55 -35.04
C ARG A 802 5.80 19.22 -35.51
N SER A 803 6.59 18.39 -36.18
CA SER A 803 6.19 17.05 -36.62
C SER A 803 5.82 16.15 -35.44
N GLN A 804 6.57 16.21 -34.34
CA GLN A 804 6.29 15.43 -33.13
C GLN A 804 5.02 15.92 -32.41
N ILE A 805 4.80 17.23 -32.29
CA ILE A 805 3.57 17.79 -31.68
C ILE A 805 2.34 17.41 -32.50
N ILE A 806 2.37 17.67 -33.81
CA ILE A 806 1.25 17.37 -34.70
C ILE A 806 1.03 15.86 -34.79
N GLY A 807 2.11 15.07 -34.85
CA GLY A 807 2.05 13.61 -34.76
C GLY A 807 1.35 13.13 -33.48
N GLY A 808 1.73 13.66 -32.32
CA GLY A 808 1.07 13.36 -31.04
C GLY A 808 -0.42 13.73 -31.05
N CYS A 809 -0.78 14.88 -31.63
CA CYS A 809 -2.18 15.30 -31.80
C CYS A 809 -2.99 14.40 -32.74
N ILE A 810 -2.39 13.92 -33.83
CA ILE A 810 -3.02 12.93 -34.71
C ILE A 810 -3.28 11.66 -33.91
N GLN A 811 -2.33 11.18 -33.11
CA GLN A 811 -2.48 9.97 -32.30
C GLN A 811 -3.59 10.09 -31.25
N MET A 812 -3.85 11.28 -30.71
CA MET A 812 -4.99 11.50 -29.81
C MET A 812 -6.34 11.24 -30.49
N MET A 813 -6.46 11.48 -31.79
CA MET A 813 -7.70 11.18 -32.52
C MET A 813 -8.02 9.69 -32.56
N PHE A 814 -7.00 8.82 -32.47
CA PHE A 814 -7.21 7.38 -32.34
C PHE A 814 -7.95 7.05 -31.03
N MET A 815 -7.47 7.63 -29.93
CA MET A 815 -8.04 7.45 -28.60
C MET A 815 -9.47 7.99 -28.57
N PHE A 816 -9.68 9.24 -29.01
CA PHE A 816 -11.01 9.86 -29.03
C PHE A 816 -11.99 9.10 -29.94
N GLY A 817 -11.55 8.66 -31.11
CA GLY A 817 -12.36 7.85 -32.01
C GLY A 817 -12.79 6.52 -31.40
N SER A 818 -11.93 5.91 -30.58
CA SER A 818 -12.20 4.62 -29.94
C SER A 818 -13.19 4.70 -28.76
N ILE A 819 -13.50 5.91 -28.25
CA ILE A 819 -14.48 6.10 -27.16
C ILE A 819 -15.88 5.68 -27.60
N LEU A 820 -16.33 6.11 -28.79
CA LEU A 820 -17.70 5.87 -29.24
C LEU A 820 -17.99 4.36 -29.40
N PRO A 821 -17.14 3.56 -30.08
CA PRO A 821 -17.30 2.11 -30.10
C PRO A 821 -17.22 1.48 -28.70
N SER A 822 -16.29 1.94 -27.85
CA SER A 822 -16.13 1.35 -26.50
C SER A 822 -17.41 1.44 -25.65
N LEU A 823 -18.26 2.44 -25.88
CA LEU A 823 -19.52 2.63 -25.15
C LEU A 823 -20.75 2.07 -25.87
N ALA A 824 -20.73 1.99 -27.20
CA ALA A 824 -21.94 1.78 -28.01
C ALA A 824 -21.82 0.73 -29.13
N LEU A 825 -20.76 -0.07 -29.18
CA LEU A 825 -20.54 -1.03 -30.27
C LEU A 825 -21.73 -2.00 -30.45
N ASP A 826 -22.36 -2.41 -29.35
CA ASP A 826 -23.55 -3.28 -29.35
C ASP A 826 -24.78 -2.67 -30.04
N ARG A 827 -24.85 -1.34 -30.09
CA ARG A 827 -25.93 -0.60 -30.77
C ARG A 827 -25.58 -0.22 -32.21
N MET A 828 -24.29 0.00 -32.49
CA MET A 828 -23.81 0.40 -33.83
C MET A 828 -23.86 -0.75 -34.85
N GLY A 829 -23.72 -2.00 -34.37
CA GLY A 829 -23.63 -3.18 -35.21
C GLY A 829 -22.24 -3.34 -35.81
N ARG A 830 -21.69 -4.57 -35.82
CA ARG A 830 -20.30 -4.82 -36.23
C ARG A 830 -20.12 -4.64 -37.74
N ARG A 831 -21.10 -5.12 -38.53
CA ARG A 831 -21.02 -5.11 -40.00
C ARG A 831 -21.12 -3.70 -40.58
N LYS A 832 -22.05 -2.88 -40.08
CA LYS A 832 -22.26 -1.51 -40.57
C LYS A 832 -21.08 -0.60 -40.26
N THR A 833 -20.55 -0.72 -39.04
CA THR A 833 -19.38 0.02 -38.57
C THR A 833 -18.15 -0.20 -39.45
N MET A 834 -17.86 -1.43 -39.86
CA MET A 834 -16.70 -1.70 -40.72
C MET A 834 -16.88 -1.26 -42.17
N LEU A 835 -18.10 -1.33 -42.72
CA LEU A 835 -18.37 -0.90 -44.11
C LEU A 835 -18.14 0.61 -44.30
N TRP A 836 -18.70 1.42 -43.39
CA TRP A 836 -18.47 2.87 -43.43
C TRP A 836 -17.02 3.22 -43.04
N GLY A 837 -16.43 2.48 -42.10
CA GLY A 837 -15.03 2.62 -41.73
C GLY A 837 -14.08 2.47 -42.91
N CYS A 838 -14.15 1.35 -43.65
CA CYS A 838 -13.29 1.10 -44.81
C CYS A 838 -13.48 2.18 -45.91
N PHE A 839 -14.72 2.64 -46.13
CA PHE A 839 -14.99 3.74 -47.05
C PHE A 839 -14.34 5.05 -46.61
N GLY A 840 -14.47 5.41 -45.34
CA GLY A 840 -13.87 6.62 -44.77
C GLY A 840 -12.34 6.58 -44.80
N LEU A 841 -11.72 5.44 -44.44
CA LEU A 841 -10.27 5.25 -44.48
C LEU A 841 -9.71 5.31 -45.91
N GLY A 842 -10.36 4.62 -46.86
CA GLY A 842 -9.99 4.66 -48.28
C GLY A 842 -10.06 6.08 -48.84
N THR A 843 -11.11 6.83 -48.49
CA THR A 843 -11.29 8.23 -48.92
C THR A 843 -10.22 9.14 -48.32
N CYS A 844 -9.89 8.99 -47.04
CA CYS A 844 -8.80 9.77 -46.43
C CYS A 844 -7.44 9.47 -47.09
N MET A 845 -7.14 8.19 -47.36
CA MET A 845 -5.89 7.80 -48.03
C MET A 845 -5.81 8.32 -49.47
N LEU A 846 -6.93 8.39 -50.19
CA LEU A 846 -7.01 9.04 -51.51
C LEU A 846 -6.65 10.52 -51.43
N PHE A 847 -7.26 11.27 -50.50
CA PHE A 847 -6.98 12.70 -50.35
C PHE A 847 -5.56 12.98 -49.88
N ILE A 848 -5.03 12.18 -48.94
CA ILE A 848 -3.62 12.26 -48.51
C ILE A 848 -2.70 12.06 -49.71
N SER A 849 -2.91 11.01 -50.51
CA SER A 849 -2.11 10.72 -51.69
C SER A 849 -2.18 11.83 -52.74
N ALA A 850 -3.38 12.33 -53.03
CA ALA A 850 -3.60 13.36 -54.03
C ALA A 850 -2.95 14.69 -53.62
N LEU A 851 -3.11 15.09 -52.36
CA LEU A 851 -2.55 16.34 -51.84
C LEU A 851 -1.02 16.29 -51.70
N LEU A 852 -0.46 15.18 -51.21
CA LEU A 852 0.99 15.01 -51.13
C LEU A 852 1.65 14.90 -52.50
N SER A 853 0.95 14.40 -53.54
CA SER A 853 1.49 14.37 -54.91
C SER A 853 1.71 15.78 -55.49
N GLN A 854 1.04 16.80 -54.94
CA GLN A 854 1.10 18.19 -55.36
C GLN A 854 1.92 19.06 -54.39
N SER A 855 2.56 18.47 -53.38
CA SER A 855 3.22 19.24 -52.31
C SER A 855 4.62 19.74 -52.67
N ASP A 856 5.29 19.14 -53.66
CA ASP A 856 6.72 19.35 -54.00
C ASP A 856 7.66 19.31 -52.77
N GLY A 857 7.28 18.61 -51.69
CA GLY A 857 8.03 18.59 -50.43
C GLY A 857 8.05 19.93 -49.69
N GLY A 858 7.05 20.79 -49.90
CA GLY A 858 6.91 22.07 -49.20
C GLY A 858 7.81 23.20 -49.71
N LYS A 859 8.44 23.04 -50.87
CA LYS A 859 9.41 24.01 -51.43
C LYS A 859 8.78 25.26 -52.07
N THR A 860 7.48 25.24 -52.36
CA THR A 860 6.71 26.37 -52.91
C THR A 860 5.52 26.69 -52.00
N ASP A 861 5.07 27.95 -51.95
CA ASP A 861 3.91 28.36 -51.12
C ASP A 861 2.64 27.57 -51.45
N ARG A 862 2.48 27.23 -52.74
CA ARG A 862 1.40 26.38 -53.23
C ARG A 862 1.56 24.93 -52.75
N GLY A 863 2.77 24.39 -52.82
CA GLY A 863 3.11 23.05 -52.32
C GLY A 863 2.91 22.91 -50.81
N LEU A 864 3.31 23.93 -50.03
CA LEU A 864 3.10 23.98 -48.57
C LEU A 864 1.61 24.00 -48.18
N SER A 865 0.78 24.68 -48.98
CA SER A 865 -0.67 24.72 -48.77
C SER A 865 -1.33 23.35 -48.97
N PHE A 866 -0.95 22.63 -50.03
CA PHE A 866 -1.40 21.26 -50.26
C PHE A 866 -0.88 20.27 -49.21
N ALA A 867 0.39 20.44 -48.80
CA ALA A 867 1.00 19.65 -47.73
C ALA A 867 0.25 19.83 -46.39
N SER A 868 -0.06 21.08 -46.04
CA SER A 868 -0.81 21.42 -44.81
C SER A 868 -2.24 20.88 -44.85
N ALA A 869 -2.91 20.91 -46.00
CA ALA A 869 -4.23 20.32 -46.17
C ALA A 869 -4.24 18.79 -45.97
N SER A 870 -3.15 18.10 -46.34
CA SER A 870 -3.03 16.64 -46.13
C SER A 870 -3.05 16.24 -44.65
N VAL A 871 -2.57 17.12 -43.77
CA VAL A 871 -2.55 16.92 -42.31
C VAL A 871 -3.96 16.73 -41.75
N ALA A 872 -4.94 17.51 -42.22
CA ALA A 872 -6.34 17.38 -41.77
C ALA A 872 -6.91 15.98 -42.07
N PHE A 873 -6.51 15.36 -43.18
CA PHE A 873 -6.93 14.01 -43.53
C PHE A 873 -6.21 12.93 -42.72
N PHE A 874 -5.00 13.19 -42.19
CA PHE A 874 -4.38 12.30 -41.19
C PHE A 874 -5.14 12.32 -39.86
N PHE A 875 -5.59 13.49 -39.39
CA PHE A 875 -6.47 13.59 -38.21
C PHE A 875 -7.77 12.82 -38.41
N LEU A 876 -8.41 13.03 -39.57
CA LEU A 876 -9.67 12.38 -39.91
C LEU A 876 -9.51 10.86 -40.09
N TYR A 877 -8.43 10.41 -40.73
CA TYR A 877 -8.09 8.99 -40.87
C TYR A 877 -7.99 8.32 -39.50
N GLN A 878 -7.25 8.93 -38.58
CA GLN A 878 -7.01 8.35 -37.26
C GLN A 878 -8.28 8.31 -36.40
N LEU A 879 -9.13 9.34 -36.51
CA LEU A 879 -10.45 9.37 -35.88
C LEU A 879 -11.37 8.27 -36.41
N ILE A 880 -11.50 8.17 -37.74
CA ILE A 880 -12.35 7.16 -38.39
C ILE A 880 -11.84 5.76 -38.08
N PHE A 881 -10.52 5.55 -38.06
CA PHE A 881 -9.92 4.25 -37.73
C PHE A 881 -10.33 3.81 -36.33
N GLY A 882 -10.15 4.69 -35.33
CA GLY A 882 -10.58 4.45 -33.95
C GLY A 882 -12.08 4.16 -33.84
N MET A 883 -12.91 4.90 -34.58
CA MET A 883 -14.38 4.73 -34.57
C MET A 883 -14.88 3.45 -35.26
N SER A 884 -14.03 2.74 -36.02
CA SER A 884 -14.51 1.68 -36.92
C SER A 884 -13.67 0.41 -36.93
N VAL A 885 -12.73 0.31 -37.88
CA VAL A 885 -11.96 -0.89 -38.20
C VAL A 885 -11.03 -1.29 -37.06
N ASN A 886 -10.75 -0.39 -36.11
CA ASN A 886 -9.99 -0.72 -34.92
C ASN A 886 -10.75 -1.63 -33.95
N CYS A 887 -11.95 -1.26 -33.50
CA CYS A 887 -12.63 -1.93 -32.40
C CYS A 887 -13.30 -3.25 -32.79
N VAL A 888 -13.78 -3.35 -34.03
CA VAL A 888 -14.55 -4.53 -34.46
C VAL A 888 -13.70 -5.81 -34.47
N PRO A 889 -12.48 -5.84 -35.02
CA PRO A 889 -11.69 -7.08 -35.09
C PRO A 889 -11.31 -7.65 -33.72
N TRP A 890 -11.06 -6.83 -32.69
CA TRP A 890 -10.73 -7.32 -31.34
C TRP A 890 -11.90 -7.96 -30.61
N VAL A 891 -13.13 -7.57 -30.91
CA VAL A 891 -14.36 -8.18 -30.38
C VAL A 891 -14.79 -9.37 -31.24
N TYR A 892 -14.62 -9.27 -32.56
CA TYR A 892 -15.11 -10.23 -33.54
C TYR A 892 -14.22 -11.48 -33.67
N VAL A 893 -12.94 -11.37 -33.32
CA VAL A 893 -11.97 -12.48 -33.42
C VAL A 893 -12.10 -13.51 -32.30
N PRO A 894 -12.26 -13.13 -31.01
CA PRO A 894 -12.57 -14.09 -29.94
C PRO A 894 -13.94 -14.76 -30.11
N GLU A 895 -14.92 -14.06 -30.71
CA GLU A 895 -16.28 -14.55 -30.94
C GLU A 895 -16.40 -15.59 -32.09
N LEU A 896 -15.40 -15.67 -32.98
CA LEU A 896 -15.48 -16.53 -34.18
C LEU A 896 -14.50 -17.70 -34.22
N LEU A 897 -13.46 -17.71 -33.38
CA LEU A 897 -12.40 -18.71 -33.47
C LEU A 897 -12.67 -19.94 -32.59
N PRO A 898 -12.68 -21.16 -33.15
CA PRO A 898 -12.22 -22.35 -32.45
C PRO A 898 -10.69 -22.28 -32.31
N LEU A 899 -10.17 -22.76 -31.18
CA LEU A 899 -8.86 -22.48 -30.54
C LEU A 899 -7.57 -22.66 -31.35
N GLU A 900 -7.60 -22.97 -32.66
CA GLU A 900 -6.40 -23.44 -33.36
C GLU A 900 -6.09 -22.73 -34.72
N ALA A 901 -4.84 -22.23 -34.85
CA ALA A 901 -4.09 -21.72 -36.03
C ALA A 901 -4.20 -20.25 -36.52
N ARG A 902 -3.02 -19.63 -36.80
CA ARG A 902 -2.81 -18.46 -37.71
C ARG A 902 -1.33 -18.23 -38.13
N THR A 903 -1.01 -17.89 -39.40
CA THR A 903 0.20 -17.09 -39.84
C THR A 903 0.40 -16.74 -41.36
N LYS A 904 1.23 -15.69 -41.63
CA LYS A 904 1.99 -15.15 -42.85
C LYS A 904 1.29 -14.10 -43.79
N GLY A 905 1.88 -13.01 -44.37
CA GLY A 905 3.26 -12.45 -44.51
C GLY A 905 3.34 -11.00 -45.14
N SER A 906 4.59 -10.51 -45.34
CA SER A 906 5.28 -9.20 -45.71
C SER A 906 4.80 -8.31 -46.89
N ALA A 907 5.38 -7.14 -47.32
CA ALA A 907 5.97 -5.87 -46.80
C ALA A 907 6.32 -4.98 -48.04
N ILE A 908 5.95 -3.68 -48.11
CA ILE A 908 6.34 -2.74 -49.21
C ILE A 908 6.67 -1.34 -48.62
N GLY A 909 7.75 -0.72 -49.11
CA GLY A 909 8.30 0.57 -48.68
C GLY A 909 7.51 1.81 -49.10
N ILE A 910 7.78 2.91 -48.40
CA ILE A 910 6.99 4.15 -48.38
C ILE A 910 7.40 5.09 -49.52
N ALA A 911 6.43 5.43 -50.36
CA ALA A 911 6.40 6.59 -51.25
C ALA A 911 4.96 7.11 -51.26
N TRP A 912 4.65 8.30 -51.78
CA TRP A 912 3.24 8.76 -51.86
C TRP A 912 2.34 7.76 -52.63
N LYS A 913 2.92 6.98 -53.55
CA LYS A 913 2.26 5.90 -54.28
C LYS A 913 1.83 4.72 -53.38
N ALA A 914 2.40 4.56 -52.19
CA ALA A 914 2.01 3.54 -51.22
C ALA A 914 0.62 3.84 -50.60
N TYR A 915 0.22 5.11 -50.48
CA TYR A 915 -1.11 5.48 -50.01
C TYR A 915 -2.23 5.04 -50.99
N LEU A 916 -1.94 4.95 -52.30
CA LEU A 916 -2.87 4.41 -53.30
C LEU A 916 -3.10 2.90 -53.13
N ILE A 917 -2.08 2.16 -52.65
CA ILE A 917 -2.22 0.74 -52.33
C ILE A 917 -3.19 0.58 -51.15
N PHE A 918 -3.02 1.38 -50.09
CA PHE A 918 -3.92 1.36 -48.94
C PHE A 918 -5.34 1.83 -49.30
N MET A 919 -5.49 2.83 -50.17
CA MET A 919 -6.80 3.23 -50.69
C MET A 919 -7.48 2.06 -51.44
N ALA A 920 -6.78 1.42 -52.38
CA ALA A 920 -7.32 0.33 -53.17
C ALA A 920 -7.72 -0.88 -52.31
N THR A 921 -6.91 -1.23 -51.30
CA THR A 921 -7.23 -2.31 -50.36
C THR A 921 -8.44 -1.97 -49.49
N ASN A 922 -8.53 -0.76 -48.94
CA ASN A 922 -9.68 -0.33 -48.14
C ASN A 922 -10.99 -0.37 -48.94
N TYR A 923 -11.01 0.08 -50.20
CA TYR A 923 -12.21 -0.02 -51.04
C TYR A 923 -12.53 -1.47 -51.42
N ALA A 924 -11.53 -2.33 -51.65
CA ALA A 924 -11.71 -3.75 -51.92
C ALA A 924 -12.29 -4.53 -50.72
N PHE A 925 -12.07 -4.06 -49.48
CA PHE A 925 -12.62 -4.68 -48.28
C PHE A 925 -14.13 -4.47 -48.12
N ILE A 926 -14.72 -3.44 -48.73
CA ILE A 926 -16.16 -3.17 -48.66
C ILE A 926 -17.00 -4.33 -49.22
N PRO A 927 -16.84 -4.77 -50.49
CA PRO A 927 -17.61 -5.89 -51.01
C PRO A 927 -17.30 -7.19 -50.24
N MET A 928 -16.06 -7.40 -49.81
CA MET A 928 -15.66 -8.56 -49.01
C MET A 928 -16.42 -8.64 -47.68
N ILE A 929 -16.48 -7.54 -46.92
CA ILE A 929 -17.22 -7.45 -45.66
C ILE A 929 -18.73 -7.60 -45.90
N TYR A 930 -19.24 -7.05 -47.00
CA TYR A 930 -20.65 -7.14 -47.33
C TYR A 930 -21.10 -8.59 -47.57
N PHE A 931 -20.32 -9.42 -48.27
CA PHE A 931 -20.72 -10.77 -48.66
C PHE A 931 -20.31 -11.87 -47.67
N LEU A 932 -19.17 -11.74 -46.97
CA LEU A 932 -18.60 -12.85 -46.20
C LEU A 932 -18.92 -12.82 -44.69
N PHE A 933 -19.24 -11.65 -44.14
CA PHE A 933 -19.28 -11.44 -42.69
C PHE A 933 -20.72 -11.33 -42.14
N PRO A 934 -21.18 -12.28 -41.29
CA PRO A 934 -22.48 -12.21 -40.63
C PRO A 934 -22.49 -11.21 -39.46
N GLU A 935 -23.68 -10.73 -39.09
CA GLU A 935 -23.87 -9.80 -37.96
C GLU A 935 -24.02 -10.58 -36.65
N THR A 936 -23.09 -10.40 -35.71
CA THR A 936 -23.01 -11.16 -34.45
C THR A 936 -23.51 -10.39 -33.22
N SER A 937 -23.87 -9.10 -33.35
CA SER A 937 -24.26 -8.28 -32.19
C SER A 937 -25.45 -8.84 -31.41
N ASN A 938 -25.34 -8.91 -30.08
CA ASN A 938 -26.38 -9.30 -29.10
C ASN A 938 -26.82 -10.78 -29.18
N LEU A 939 -25.90 -11.70 -29.47
CA LEU A 939 -26.11 -13.15 -29.43
C LEU A 939 -25.19 -13.79 -28.36
N ARG A 940 -25.60 -14.90 -27.73
CA ARG A 940 -24.73 -15.67 -26.84
C ARG A 940 -23.66 -16.41 -27.65
N LEU A 941 -22.54 -16.84 -27.03
CA LEU A 941 -21.46 -17.52 -27.76
C LEU A 941 -21.94 -18.83 -28.37
N GLU A 942 -22.84 -19.48 -27.67
CA GLU A 942 -23.46 -20.75 -28.00
C GLU A 942 -24.52 -20.57 -29.11
N ASP A 943 -25.19 -19.42 -29.17
CA ASP A 943 -26.12 -19.06 -30.25
C ASP A 943 -25.39 -18.74 -31.56
N ILE A 944 -24.15 -18.24 -31.48
CA ILE A 944 -23.29 -18.01 -32.65
C ILE A 944 -22.95 -19.34 -33.32
N ASP A 945 -22.86 -20.44 -32.54
CA ASP A 945 -22.62 -21.75 -33.13
C ASP A 945 -23.75 -22.22 -34.05
N GLN A 946 -24.99 -21.86 -33.72
CA GLN A 946 -26.16 -22.15 -34.54
C GLN A 946 -26.12 -21.47 -35.92
N ILE A 947 -25.52 -20.27 -36.03
CA ILE A 947 -25.40 -19.54 -37.32
C ILE A 947 -24.66 -20.38 -38.36
N PHE A 948 -23.66 -21.15 -37.94
CA PHE A 948 -22.79 -21.90 -38.84
C PHE A 948 -23.12 -23.40 -38.91
N SER A 949 -23.84 -23.95 -37.93
CA SER A 949 -24.24 -25.37 -37.89
C SER A 949 -25.55 -25.67 -38.66
N THR A 950 -26.45 -24.67 -38.82
CA THR A 950 -27.77 -24.83 -39.45
C THR A 950 -27.70 -25.06 -40.98
N GLY A 951 -26.54 -24.86 -41.61
CA GLY A 951 -26.34 -25.05 -43.06
C GLY A 951 -26.96 -23.93 -43.92
N GLY A 952 -26.19 -23.37 -44.85
CA GLY A 952 -26.62 -22.26 -45.72
C GLY A 952 -25.59 -21.12 -45.79
N ASP A 953 -26.02 -19.94 -46.27
CA ASP A 953 -25.24 -18.69 -46.24
C ASP A 953 -25.32 -18.08 -44.82
N PRO A 954 -24.19 -18.01 -44.07
CA PRO A 954 -24.17 -17.51 -42.69
C PRO A 954 -24.74 -16.09 -42.55
N VAL A 955 -24.62 -15.24 -43.57
CA VAL A 955 -25.14 -13.86 -43.55
C VAL A 955 -26.68 -13.87 -43.58
N LYS A 956 -27.28 -14.82 -44.30
CA LYS A 956 -28.74 -14.97 -44.38
C LYS A 956 -29.31 -15.63 -43.13
N VAL A 957 -28.63 -16.65 -42.60
CA VAL A 957 -29.02 -17.34 -41.36
C VAL A 957 -28.99 -16.40 -40.16
N ALA A 958 -27.92 -15.60 -40.00
CA ALA A 958 -27.83 -14.60 -38.94
C ALA A 958 -28.94 -13.53 -39.01
N ARG A 959 -29.36 -13.14 -40.22
CA ARG A 959 -30.51 -12.22 -40.40
C ARG A 959 -31.83 -12.84 -39.99
N LYS A 960 -32.01 -14.15 -40.23
CA LYS A 960 -33.23 -14.89 -39.87
C LYS A 960 -33.36 -15.05 -38.36
N ILE A 961 -32.32 -15.55 -37.69
CA ILE A 961 -32.26 -15.70 -36.22
C ILE A 961 -32.55 -14.36 -35.52
N LYS A 962 -32.02 -13.26 -36.04
CA LYS A 962 -32.24 -11.92 -35.47
C LYS A 962 -33.62 -11.34 -35.75
N ALA A 963 -34.28 -11.78 -36.83
CA ALA A 963 -35.66 -11.43 -37.12
C ALA A 963 -36.60 -12.21 -36.18
N ASP A 964 -36.34 -13.50 -35.99
CA ASP A 964 -37.11 -14.39 -35.12
C ASP A 964 -37.01 -13.97 -33.64
N ALA A 965 -35.82 -13.53 -33.20
CA ALA A 965 -35.59 -12.95 -31.86
C ALA A 965 -36.30 -11.59 -31.62
N ARG A 966 -36.66 -10.86 -32.69
CA ARG A 966 -37.38 -9.58 -32.59
C ARG A 966 -38.91 -9.73 -32.60
N THR A 967 -39.43 -10.82 -33.16
CA THR A 967 -40.87 -11.09 -33.26
C THR A 967 -41.41 -11.93 -32.10
N GLY A 968 -40.56 -12.41 -31.18
CA GLY A 968 -41.00 -13.18 -30.01
C GLY A 968 -41.48 -14.61 -30.31
N ALA A 969 -41.25 -15.12 -31.52
CA ALA A 969 -41.74 -16.43 -31.97
C ALA A 969 -40.97 -17.63 -31.38
N ALA A 970 -39.96 -17.40 -30.53
CA ALA A 970 -39.12 -18.46 -29.96
C ALA A 970 -39.83 -19.27 -28.85
N LEU A 971 -40.99 -18.84 -28.35
CA LEU A 971 -41.75 -19.57 -27.31
C LEU A 971 -42.74 -20.61 -27.86
N ASP A 972 -43.07 -20.60 -29.16
CA ASP A 972 -44.08 -21.53 -29.73
C ASP A 972 -43.46 -22.76 -30.44
N ALA A 973 -42.14 -22.77 -30.67
CA ALA A 973 -41.49 -23.86 -31.39
C ALA A 973 -41.02 -25.02 -30.48
N GLU A 974 -40.79 -24.77 -29.19
CA GLU A 974 -40.38 -25.80 -28.21
C GLU A 974 -41.58 -26.55 -27.59
N MET A 975 -42.78 -25.96 -27.56
CA MET A 975 -44.01 -26.67 -27.13
C MET A 975 -44.62 -27.59 -28.20
N GLY A 976 -44.10 -27.60 -29.43
CA GLY A 976 -44.66 -28.35 -30.56
C GLY A 976 -43.97 -29.67 -30.90
N ASN A 977 -42.84 -30.01 -30.27
CA ASN A 977 -42.01 -31.15 -30.68
C ASN A 977 -41.72 -32.21 -29.59
N GLU A 978 -42.32 -32.10 -28.40
CA GLU A 978 -42.27 -33.15 -27.35
C GLU A 978 -43.43 -34.16 -27.41
N SER A 979 -44.03 -34.41 -28.58
CA SER A 979 -45.03 -35.48 -28.72
C SER A 979 -44.79 -36.37 -29.94
N LYS A 980 -43.59 -36.95 -30.08
CA LYS A 980 -43.32 -38.14 -30.91
C LYS A 980 -41.87 -38.61 -30.73
N ASP A 981 -41.58 -39.34 -29.65
CA ASP A 981 -40.94 -40.66 -29.75
C ASP A 981 -40.59 -41.24 -28.37
N THR A 982 -40.55 -42.58 -28.31
CA THR A 982 -40.33 -43.48 -27.15
C THR A 982 -41.58 -43.60 -26.25
N GLY A 983 -42.42 -44.63 -26.36
CA GLY A 983 -42.24 -46.09 -26.25
C GLY A 983 -43.41 -46.53 -25.34
N GLU A 984 -44.03 -47.70 -25.35
CA GLU A 984 -43.77 -49.04 -25.86
C GLU A 984 -45.04 -49.85 -25.46
N ILE A 985 -45.21 -51.05 -26.04
CA ILE A 985 -46.00 -52.19 -25.51
C ILE A 985 -47.52 -52.24 -25.81
N GLU A 986 -47.87 -53.24 -26.63
CA GLU A 986 -49.18 -53.86 -26.74
C GLU A 986 -49.62 -54.48 -25.40
N THR A 987 -50.86 -54.25 -24.98
CA THR A 987 -51.76 -55.34 -24.52
C THR A 987 -53.22 -54.87 -24.38
N VAL A 988 -54.05 -55.32 -25.34
CA VAL A 988 -55.26 -56.14 -25.18
C VAL A 988 -56.28 -55.78 -24.06
N GLU A 989 -57.45 -55.34 -24.57
CA GLU A 989 -58.84 -55.61 -24.14
C GLU A 989 -59.54 -54.91 -22.96
N LYS A 990 -60.69 -54.32 -23.35
CA LYS A 990 -62.04 -54.36 -22.73
C LYS A 990 -62.22 -53.62 -21.40
N THR A 991 -63.28 -52.85 -21.14
CA THR A 991 -64.60 -52.67 -21.76
C THR A 991 -65.19 -51.38 -21.18
N ASN A 992 -66.19 -50.82 -21.86
CA ASN A 992 -67.18 -49.88 -21.31
C ASN A 992 -67.47 -50.09 -19.81
N VAL A 993 -67.29 -49.05 -19.00
CA VAL A 993 -68.31 -48.21 -18.33
C VAL A 993 -67.60 -47.03 -17.69
#